data_AF-A0A9W4N9S6-F1
#
_entry.id   AF-A0A9W4N9S6-F1
#
_cell.length_a   1.000
_cell.length_b   1.000
_cell.length_c   1.000
_cell.angle_alpha   90.00
_cell.angle_beta   90.00
_cell.angle_gamma   90.00
#
_symmetry.space_group_name_H-M   'P 1'
#
loop_
_entity.id
_entity.type
_entity.pdbx_description
1 polymer ?
#
loop_
_entity_poly.entity_id
_entity_poly.type
_entity_poly.pdbx_seq_one_letter_code
_entity_poly.pdbx_strand_id
1 'polypeptide(L)'
;MRLQGRAMAGWTTVGSSFPLELRKLNTLTLTLTLTLTLIFSLLTLILYRSNSLQMSSSRKPKVQILLSVDFDAVSGFLGTGASATTNLADYSSGFFAAQVGVPRLLRLFKKHGISSSVTWFVPGHSMESFPEETKAIVQSGAEIGCHGYAHEGSSQMTESQEREVIAKCVQLATELTGKKPRGWRAPLYQLRTHTIQVLEEFGFLYDSSLTHHDSSLYFVPRMSEPKAIDFSPSKSASTWMKPLPAPAARTPQTLVEIPCNWYMEDMTPMQYLPGLENSHGFVSPITIEQNWKSRFEFLYSEALEKSVEEDSEQGFVFPLVLHPDTSGMAHVVGMIDRMISWLKQQEVEFVTFGECAAEWKKNQYTYIAVEIWWGAYPPLAASNFLFFTNFIPFGPACLIPCEVYISKISKFGTRMPRRKAADRTGPVKTRSRDGCKECRTSRVRCDTAKPLCTRCREKGLPCTKNLVLKWESEFVSRGVAFGRAGVWNKTGASQPTHGSLSSEMHEWCPVPTISSWGFINSGVSTFAHPDEVNVDFDELNALVSVADSSNTHQIWSWLQHFPHLSELTTNFNPSLPPSLALFPELSKSGHGELFDYYLQQVCPRTTASSTFSSPFASVILPFCLSASPTLFKAIQALGACHWSRLNPSYGAIGLRYKSEALRDLRQRLSSEGSLTCSMDPEVLVIMIMLCLYEIVDKCDQQWTIHLKGANDLIRLRRKQQMTLSQSMAPSDPVTSFAEQFFAFQDVMGRTACAKEVLFGTDYWKPDERNIDLWMGCSPELVSILAKITDMSRTRRQHTSDADKASFSLRAASLERQLESLVQEVGEGDDEILALVADAKRLAAMLYLHCALYGAGPTTPLVKSYVRQILRLISDLLDRKLLVNVTWPVFVAAVELDPSDDELFPDSATESGSGRAIVLRSLATMADSTISNIARTRAVITKLWQTRDSDLIKGTALQNQCNDWEWHVVPISNAMSLA
;
A
#
# COMPACT_ATOMS: atom_id res chain seq x y z
N MET A 1 30.64 -23.21 -58.50
CA MET A 1 31.93 -23.44 -57.79
C MET A 1 31.68 -24.55 -56.76
N ARG A 2 32.34 -25.71 -56.71
CA ARG A 2 33.80 -26.04 -56.62
C ARG A 2 34.43 -25.40 -55.36
N LEU A 3 35.05 -26.09 -54.40
CA LEU A 3 35.48 -27.51 -54.21
C LEU A 3 35.44 -27.88 -52.69
N GLN A 4 35.03 -29.10 -52.29
CA GLN A 4 35.80 -30.22 -51.66
C GLN A 4 36.57 -29.90 -50.36
N GLY A 5 36.67 -30.78 -49.35
CA GLY A 5 36.25 -32.20 -49.15
C GLY A 5 36.93 -32.73 -47.84
N ARG A 6 36.99 -34.02 -47.46
CA ARG A 6 36.39 -35.31 -47.91
C ARG A 6 36.81 -36.40 -46.90
N ALA A 7 35.93 -37.33 -46.50
CA ALA A 7 36.31 -38.68 -46.01
C ALA A 7 35.11 -39.65 -46.07
N MET A 8 35.33 -40.90 -46.51
CA MET A 8 34.36 -42.00 -46.53
C MET A 8 35.10 -43.34 -46.34
N ALA A 9 34.42 -44.39 -45.85
CA ALA A 9 34.45 -45.75 -46.43
C ALA A 9 33.46 -46.74 -45.74
N GLY A 10 32.97 -47.73 -46.50
CA GLY A 10 32.12 -48.87 -46.06
C GLY A 10 30.64 -48.76 -46.48
N TRP A 11 30.13 -49.22 -47.64
CA TRP A 11 30.06 -50.60 -48.23
C TRP A 11 29.25 -51.58 -47.35
N THR A 12 28.22 -52.33 -47.80
CA THR A 12 27.87 -52.93 -49.13
C THR A 12 26.34 -53.07 -49.37
N THR A 13 25.93 -53.52 -50.58
CA THR A 13 24.54 -53.65 -51.09
C THR A 13 24.15 -55.07 -51.59
N VAL A 14 22.84 -55.27 -51.88
CA VAL A 14 22.12 -56.36 -52.63
C VAL A 14 21.55 -57.52 -51.76
N GLY A 15 20.33 -58.06 -51.97
CA GLY A 15 19.17 -57.63 -52.80
C GLY A 15 18.26 -58.77 -53.35
N SER A 16 16.96 -58.48 -53.61
CA SER A 16 15.91 -59.30 -54.30
C SER A 16 15.37 -60.56 -53.54
N SER A 17 14.09 -61.02 -53.59
CA SER A 17 13.00 -60.93 -54.60
C SER A 17 11.56 -61.23 -54.05
N PHE A 18 10.51 -60.52 -54.54
CA PHE A 18 9.07 -60.91 -54.82
C PHE A 18 8.18 -61.70 -53.79
N PRO A 19 6.81 -61.80 -53.94
CA PRO A 19 5.86 -61.24 -54.92
C PRO A 19 4.58 -60.53 -54.35
N LEU A 20 3.61 -60.20 -55.23
CA LEU A 20 2.33 -59.51 -54.96
C LEU A 20 1.16 -60.42 -54.51
N GLU A 21 0.39 -59.95 -53.52
CA GLU A 21 -1.07 -60.11 -53.29
C GLU A 21 -1.46 -58.98 -52.29
N LEU A 22 -2.65 -58.34 -52.20
CA LEU A 22 -4.00 -58.58 -52.72
C LEU A 22 -4.70 -57.25 -53.10
N ARG A 23 -5.35 -57.19 -54.28
CA ARG A 23 -6.42 -56.21 -54.55
C ARG A 23 -7.71 -56.61 -53.82
N LYS A 24 -7.84 -56.28 -52.52
CA LYS A 24 -9.12 -56.49 -51.78
C LYS A 24 -9.36 -55.62 -50.52
N LEU A 25 -8.45 -54.70 -50.14
CA LEU A 25 -8.58 -53.92 -48.90
C LEU A 25 -9.31 -52.56 -49.02
N ASN A 26 -9.44 -51.96 -50.20
CA ASN A 26 -9.89 -50.56 -50.32
C ASN A 26 -11.34 -50.27 -49.95
N THR A 27 -12.24 -51.27 -49.91
CA THR A 27 -13.62 -51.08 -49.44
C THR A 27 -13.72 -51.17 -47.92
N LEU A 28 -12.95 -52.07 -47.28
CA LEU A 28 -13.04 -52.27 -45.83
C LEU A 28 -12.46 -51.08 -45.07
N THR A 29 -11.32 -50.53 -45.51
CA THR A 29 -10.71 -49.33 -44.92
C THR A 29 -11.62 -48.12 -45.02
N LEU A 30 -12.30 -47.90 -46.16
CA LEU A 30 -13.19 -46.76 -46.34
C LEU A 30 -14.39 -46.83 -45.40
N THR A 31 -15.02 -48.01 -45.25
CA THR A 31 -16.09 -48.21 -44.26
C THR A 31 -15.59 -48.05 -42.83
N LEU A 32 -14.38 -48.52 -42.50
CA LEU A 32 -13.82 -48.39 -41.15
C LEU A 32 -13.52 -46.93 -40.80
N THR A 33 -12.99 -46.14 -41.73
CA THR A 33 -12.76 -44.70 -41.52
C THR A 33 -14.06 -43.92 -41.40
N LEU A 34 -15.11 -44.28 -42.15
CA LEU A 34 -16.43 -43.64 -42.04
C LEU A 34 -17.15 -44.01 -40.74
N THR A 35 -17.07 -45.26 -40.27
CA THR A 35 -17.63 -45.63 -38.96
C THR A 35 -16.82 -45.01 -37.82
N LEU A 36 -15.49 -44.96 -37.90
CA LEU A 36 -14.65 -44.31 -36.89
C LEU A 36 -14.90 -42.80 -36.83
N THR A 37 -15.04 -42.10 -37.95
CA THR A 37 -15.37 -40.66 -37.96
C THR A 37 -16.79 -40.38 -37.49
N LEU A 38 -17.77 -41.25 -37.79
CA LEU A 38 -19.12 -41.15 -37.21
C LEU A 38 -19.11 -41.42 -35.70
N ILE A 39 -18.38 -42.43 -35.22
CA ILE A 39 -18.22 -42.72 -33.78
C ILE A 39 -17.51 -41.57 -33.07
N PHE A 40 -16.44 -41.01 -33.66
CA PHE A 40 -15.77 -39.83 -33.13
C PHE A 40 -16.74 -38.64 -33.08
N SER A 41 -17.46 -38.35 -34.15
CA SER A 41 -18.43 -37.26 -34.20
C SER A 41 -19.56 -37.45 -33.18
N LEU A 42 -20.02 -38.69 -32.97
CA LEU A 42 -21.06 -39.00 -31.98
C LEU A 42 -20.51 -38.89 -30.55
N LEU A 43 -19.28 -39.35 -30.28
CA LEU A 43 -18.60 -39.17 -29.00
C LEU A 43 -18.33 -37.69 -28.71
N THR A 44 -17.91 -36.90 -29.70
CA THR A 44 -17.76 -35.45 -29.56
C THR A 44 -19.11 -34.80 -29.30
N LEU A 45 -20.19 -35.20 -29.98
CA LEU A 45 -21.54 -34.68 -29.68
C LEU A 45 -22.05 -35.10 -28.30
N ILE A 46 -21.72 -36.31 -27.84
CA ILE A 46 -22.10 -36.81 -26.51
C ILE A 46 -21.32 -36.04 -25.44
N LEU A 47 -20.00 -35.91 -25.55
CA LEU A 47 -19.17 -35.09 -24.66
C LEU A 47 -19.62 -33.62 -24.65
N TYR A 48 -19.94 -33.06 -25.81
CA TYR A 48 -20.45 -31.70 -25.93
C TYR A 48 -21.83 -31.54 -25.28
N ARG A 49 -22.75 -32.50 -25.45
CA ARG A 49 -24.05 -32.50 -24.74
C ARG A 49 -23.94 -32.80 -23.24
N SER A 50 -22.95 -33.58 -22.82
CA SER A 50 -22.66 -33.83 -21.40
C SER A 50 -22.21 -32.54 -20.72
N ASN A 51 -21.31 -31.77 -21.35
CA ASN A 51 -20.91 -30.46 -20.85
C ASN A 51 -22.00 -29.37 -21.01
N SER A 52 -22.81 -29.41 -22.08
CA SER A 52 -23.82 -28.37 -22.34
C SER A 52 -25.13 -28.51 -21.55
N LEU A 53 -25.27 -29.51 -20.67
CA LEU A 53 -26.50 -29.74 -19.88
C LEU A 53 -26.33 -29.52 -18.37
N GLN A 54 -25.19 -28.94 -17.94
CA GLN A 54 -24.96 -28.49 -16.56
C GLN A 54 -24.33 -27.07 -16.46
N MET A 55 -24.73 -26.13 -17.34
CA MET A 55 -24.43 -24.71 -17.13
C MET A 55 -25.35 -24.08 -16.05
N SER A 56 -25.20 -24.51 -14.80
CA SER A 56 -26.00 -24.03 -13.66
C SER A 56 -25.32 -24.19 -12.29
N SER A 57 -24.04 -23.81 -12.17
CA SER A 57 -23.44 -23.32 -10.91
C SER A 57 -22.10 -22.68 -11.22
N SER A 58 -21.72 -21.61 -10.51
CA SER A 58 -20.32 -21.18 -10.48
C SER A 58 -19.46 -22.33 -9.96
N ARG A 59 -18.46 -22.76 -10.74
CA ARG A 59 -17.46 -23.72 -10.27
C ARG A 59 -16.64 -23.04 -9.16
N LYS A 60 -16.64 -23.65 -7.98
CA LYS A 60 -15.87 -23.16 -6.82
C LYS A 60 -14.52 -23.90 -6.78
N PRO A 61 -13.44 -23.26 -6.30
CA PRO A 61 -12.15 -23.92 -6.19
C PRO A 61 -12.20 -25.10 -5.21
N LYS A 62 -11.48 -26.19 -5.52
CA LYS A 62 -11.34 -27.33 -4.60
C LYS A 62 -10.34 -27.00 -3.50
N VAL A 63 -10.79 -26.83 -2.26
CA VAL A 63 -9.89 -26.47 -1.15
C VAL A 63 -9.70 -27.64 -0.20
N GLN A 64 -8.46 -28.13 -0.07
CA GLN A 64 -8.13 -29.29 0.75
C GLN A 64 -7.32 -28.89 1.99
N ILE A 65 -7.89 -29.05 3.18
CA ILE A 65 -7.21 -28.85 4.46
C ILE A 65 -6.41 -30.09 4.80
N LEU A 66 -5.10 -29.92 5.03
CA LEU A 66 -4.17 -30.99 5.38
C LEU A 66 -3.70 -30.78 6.81
N LEU A 67 -4.45 -31.31 7.78
CA LEU A 67 -4.09 -31.19 9.18
C LEU A 67 -3.13 -32.32 9.58
N SER A 68 -1.94 -31.95 10.05
CA SER A 68 -0.92 -32.87 10.53
C SER A 68 -0.56 -32.67 11.99
N VAL A 69 -0.06 -33.73 12.62
CA VAL A 69 0.45 -33.68 13.99
C VAL A 69 1.81 -34.37 14.09
N ASP A 70 2.82 -33.63 14.52
CA ASP A 70 4.20 -34.10 14.65
C ASP A 70 4.44 -34.47 16.13
N PHE A 71 4.59 -35.77 16.41
CA PHE A 71 4.56 -36.31 17.79
C PHE A 71 5.97 -36.41 18.40
N ASP A 72 6.63 -35.26 18.49
CA ASP A 72 8.02 -35.11 18.93
C ASP A 72 8.25 -35.62 20.35
N ALA A 73 7.49 -35.10 21.32
CA ALA A 73 7.59 -35.48 22.71
C ALA A 73 9.05 -35.48 23.22
N VAL A 74 9.46 -36.55 23.92
CA VAL A 74 10.84 -36.70 24.43
C VAL A 74 11.87 -36.74 23.30
N SER A 75 11.51 -37.21 22.10
CA SER A 75 12.48 -37.34 21.01
C SER A 75 12.97 -35.99 20.49
N GLY A 76 12.11 -34.97 20.46
CA GLY A 76 12.49 -33.59 20.10
C GLY A 76 13.66 -33.04 20.95
N PHE A 77 13.73 -33.42 22.23
CA PHE A 77 14.83 -33.05 23.14
C PHE A 77 16.09 -33.93 23.03
N LEU A 78 16.00 -35.09 22.38
CA LEU A 78 17.12 -36.02 22.20
C LEU A 78 17.89 -35.77 20.88
N GLY A 79 17.21 -35.32 19.83
CA GLY A 79 17.80 -35.02 18.53
C GLY A 79 18.05 -33.53 18.32
N THR A 80 17.08 -32.83 17.75
CA THR A 80 17.21 -31.42 17.34
C THR A 80 17.30 -30.42 18.50
N GLY A 81 16.61 -30.68 19.61
CA GLY A 81 16.63 -29.88 20.84
C GLY A 81 17.70 -30.31 21.86
N ALA A 82 18.65 -31.16 21.45
CA ALA A 82 19.70 -31.66 22.33
C ALA A 82 20.68 -30.54 22.72
N SER A 83 20.73 -30.23 24.01
CA SER A 83 21.68 -29.28 24.60
C SER A 83 22.38 -29.88 25.82
N ALA A 84 23.60 -29.43 26.09
CA ALA A 84 24.29 -29.73 27.35
C ALA A 84 23.56 -29.16 28.59
N THR A 85 22.60 -28.26 28.40
CA THR A 85 21.75 -27.68 29.45
C THR A 85 20.38 -28.36 29.59
N THR A 86 20.01 -29.28 28.69
CA THR A 86 18.73 -29.99 28.74
C THR A 86 18.62 -30.80 30.02
N ASN A 87 17.53 -30.60 30.76
CA ASN A 87 17.32 -31.14 32.10
C ASN A 87 15.96 -31.86 32.23
N LEU A 88 15.66 -32.39 33.43
CA LEU A 88 14.45 -33.18 33.67
C LEU A 88 13.15 -32.39 33.46
N ALA A 89 13.14 -31.07 33.64
CA ALA A 89 11.96 -30.24 33.35
C ALA A 89 11.66 -30.22 31.84
N ASP A 90 12.67 -30.14 31.00
CA ASP A 90 12.52 -30.15 29.54
C ASP A 90 11.94 -31.49 29.08
N TYR A 91 12.55 -32.60 29.50
CA TYR A 91 12.01 -33.95 29.22
C TYR A 91 10.58 -34.15 29.75
N SER A 92 10.21 -33.53 30.88
CA SER A 92 8.85 -33.62 31.41
C SER A 92 7.79 -33.00 30.49
N SER A 93 8.16 -32.03 29.66
CA SER A 93 7.27 -31.47 28.63
C SER A 93 7.00 -32.48 27.51
N GLY A 94 8.00 -33.29 27.12
CA GLY A 94 7.81 -34.42 26.21
C GLY A 94 6.89 -35.52 26.79
N PHE A 95 6.96 -35.79 28.10
CA PHE A 95 5.98 -36.67 28.75
C PHE A 95 4.57 -36.06 28.76
N PHE A 96 4.44 -34.75 28.94
CA PHE A 96 3.15 -34.05 28.81
C PHE A 96 2.58 -34.17 27.39
N ALA A 97 3.41 -34.01 26.35
CA ALA A 97 3.01 -34.14 24.96
C ALA A 97 2.34 -35.49 24.68
N ALA A 98 2.97 -36.58 25.11
CA ALA A 98 2.41 -37.92 25.02
C ALA A 98 1.15 -38.09 25.90
N GLN A 99 1.31 -38.02 27.22
CA GLN A 99 0.30 -38.48 28.17
C GLN A 99 -0.91 -37.53 28.31
N VAL A 100 -0.76 -36.28 27.86
CA VAL A 100 -1.79 -35.24 27.99
C VAL A 100 -2.13 -34.61 26.64
N GLY A 101 -1.12 -34.28 25.82
CA GLY A 101 -1.30 -33.67 24.50
C GLY A 101 -2.02 -34.59 23.52
N VAL A 102 -1.51 -35.80 23.28
CA VAL A 102 -2.11 -36.77 22.36
C VAL A 102 -3.57 -37.08 22.72
N PRO A 103 -3.94 -37.43 23.97
CA PRO A 103 -5.34 -37.62 24.35
C PRO A 103 -6.22 -36.37 24.17
N ARG A 104 -5.68 -35.15 24.30
CA ARG A 104 -6.43 -33.90 24.04
C ARG A 104 -6.73 -33.73 22.56
N LEU A 105 -5.73 -33.89 21.69
CA LEU A 105 -5.88 -33.75 20.25
C LEU A 105 -6.79 -34.84 19.66
N LEU A 106 -6.63 -36.11 20.08
CA LEU A 106 -7.52 -37.20 19.66
C LEU A 106 -8.99 -36.94 20.05
N ARG A 107 -9.25 -36.40 21.25
CA ARG A 107 -10.61 -35.97 21.65
C ARG A 107 -11.12 -34.80 20.81
N LEU A 108 -10.26 -33.85 20.45
CA LEU A 108 -10.62 -32.69 19.63
C LEU A 108 -10.97 -33.08 18.19
N PHE A 109 -10.15 -33.92 17.55
CA PHE A 109 -10.44 -34.41 16.19
C PHE A 109 -11.70 -35.29 16.16
N LYS A 110 -11.92 -36.08 17.22
CA LYS A 110 -13.16 -36.86 17.39
C LYS A 110 -14.39 -35.96 17.59
N LYS A 111 -14.28 -34.89 18.38
CA LYS A 111 -15.33 -33.86 18.53
C LYS A 111 -15.72 -33.25 17.17
N HIS A 112 -14.73 -33.00 16.32
CA HIS A 112 -14.93 -32.43 14.99
C HIS A 112 -15.29 -33.44 13.89
N GLY A 113 -15.20 -34.74 14.17
CA GLY A 113 -15.46 -35.80 13.18
C GLY A 113 -14.39 -35.94 12.10
N ILE A 114 -13.16 -35.49 12.36
CA ILE A 114 -12.05 -35.46 11.38
C ILE A 114 -10.90 -36.42 11.71
N SER A 115 -11.05 -37.32 12.69
CA SER A 115 -9.96 -38.21 13.15
C SER A 115 -9.28 -39.02 12.04
N SER A 116 -10.04 -39.50 11.05
CA SER A 116 -9.52 -40.24 9.89
C SER A 116 -8.93 -39.36 8.79
N SER A 117 -9.07 -38.03 8.90
CA SER A 117 -8.57 -37.04 7.94
C SER A 117 -7.31 -36.31 8.44
N VAL A 118 -6.71 -36.78 9.54
CA VAL A 118 -5.47 -36.22 10.11
C VAL A 118 -4.31 -37.16 9.83
N THR A 119 -3.14 -36.61 9.51
CA THR A 119 -1.88 -37.37 9.37
C THR A 119 -0.99 -37.11 10.58
N TRP A 120 -0.54 -38.16 11.27
CA TRP A 120 0.41 -38.05 12.37
C TRP A 120 1.80 -38.47 11.91
N PHE A 121 2.78 -37.57 11.96
CA PHE A 121 4.18 -37.91 11.75
C PHE A 121 4.78 -38.26 13.11
N VAL A 122 5.21 -39.51 13.26
CA VAL A 122 5.65 -40.03 14.57
C VAL A 122 7.12 -40.44 14.49
N PRO A 123 7.98 -39.91 15.36
CA PRO A 123 9.36 -40.39 15.51
C PRO A 123 9.38 -41.82 16.04
N GLY A 124 10.29 -42.67 15.56
CA GLY A 124 10.40 -44.07 15.98
C GLY A 124 10.58 -44.25 17.50
N HIS A 125 11.33 -43.35 18.15
CA HIS A 125 11.47 -43.28 19.60
C HIS A 125 10.13 -43.02 20.29
N SER A 126 9.28 -42.13 19.77
CA SER A 126 7.95 -41.87 20.31
C SER A 126 7.02 -43.08 20.15
N MET A 127 7.12 -43.82 19.03
CA MET A 127 6.37 -45.08 18.83
C MET A 127 6.71 -46.13 19.91
N GLU A 128 8.01 -46.32 20.20
CA GLU A 128 8.47 -47.33 21.16
C GLU A 128 8.34 -46.86 22.64
N SER A 129 8.44 -45.55 22.91
CA SER A 129 8.35 -44.98 24.26
C SER A 129 6.91 -44.76 24.74
N PHE A 130 5.99 -44.43 23.83
CA PHE A 130 4.59 -44.12 24.12
C PHE A 130 3.65 -45.04 23.32
N PRO A 131 3.72 -46.37 23.54
CA PRO A 131 3.02 -47.33 22.70
C PRO A 131 1.49 -47.30 22.86
N GLU A 132 0.96 -46.87 24.00
CA GLU A 132 -0.49 -46.78 24.21
C GLU A 132 -1.10 -45.56 23.52
N GLU A 133 -0.44 -44.40 23.62
CA GLU A 133 -0.74 -43.18 22.87
C GLU A 133 -0.66 -43.45 21.36
N THR A 134 0.42 -44.11 20.91
CA THR A 134 0.65 -44.45 19.51
C THR A 134 -0.42 -45.43 18.98
N LYS A 135 -0.80 -46.46 19.75
CA LYS A 135 -1.96 -47.32 19.41
C LYS A 135 -3.26 -46.53 19.34
N ALA A 136 -3.49 -45.57 20.24
CA ALA A 136 -4.70 -44.76 20.25
C ALA A 136 -4.81 -43.85 19.01
N ILE A 137 -3.69 -43.34 18.50
CA ILE A 137 -3.62 -42.62 17.22
C ILE A 137 -4.06 -43.54 16.08
N VAL A 138 -3.47 -44.73 15.95
CA VAL A 138 -3.82 -45.71 14.90
C VAL A 138 -5.29 -46.14 14.98
N GLN A 139 -5.79 -46.40 16.19
CA GLN A 139 -7.20 -46.75 16.42
C GLN A 139 -8.18 -45.63 16.08
N SER A 140 -7.72 -44.37 16.00
CA SER A 140 -8.56 -43.24 15.57
C SER A 140 -8.81 -43.20 14.06
N GLY A 141 -8.08 -44.02 13.27
CA GLY A 141 -8.17 -44.08 11.81
C GLY A 141 -7.28 -43.07 11.08
N ALA A 142 -6.45 -42.31 11.81
CA ALA A 142 -5.49 -41.36 11.25
C ALA A 142 -4.40 -42.03 10.39
N GLU A 143 -3.84 -41.29 9.43
CA GLU A 143 -2.64 -41.72 8.70
C GLU A 143 -1.40 -41.63 9.62
N ILE A 144 -0.45 -42.56 9.46
CA ILE A 144 0.87 -42.50 10.12
C ILE A 144 1.96 -42.23 9.07
N GLY A 145 2.70 -41.15 9.26
CA GLY A 145 3.97 -40.84 8.58
C GLY A 145 5.17 -41.06 9.52
N CYS A 146 6.37 -41.11 8.94
CA CYS A 146 7.62 -41.25 9.70
C CYS A 146 8.30 -39.88 9.91
N HIS A 147 8.96 -39.71 11.07
CA HIS A 147 9.56 -38.44 11.49
C HIS A 147 10.94 -38.60 12.16
N GLY A 148 11.87 -39.30 11.50
CA GLY A 148 13.13 -39.73 12.13
C GLY A 148 12.90 -40.76 13.25
N TYR A 149 13.96 -41.12 13.98
CA TYR A 149 13.85 -42.05 15.11
C TYR A 149 13.79 -41.27 16.42
N ALA A 150 14.89 -40.64 16.84
CA ALA A 150 14.99 -39.74 17.98
C ALA A 150 14.95 -38.25 17.54
N HIS A 151 14.15 -37.93 16.52
CA HIS A 151 13.99 -36.60 15.93
C HIS A 151 15.35 -35.95 15.54
N GLU A 152 16.19 -36.72 14.85
CA GLU A 152 17.54 -36.32 14.44
C GLU A 152 17.53 -35.42 13.20
N GLY A 153 18.23 -34.28 13.24
CA GLY A 153 18.41 -33.45 12.05
C GLY A 153 19.35 -34.14 11.05
N SER A 154 19.04 -34.14 9.75
CA SER A 154 19.90 -34.77 8.73
C SER A 154 21.33 -34.22 8.74
N SER A 155 21.52 -32.97 9.19
CA SER A 155 22.82 -32.34 9.41
C SER A 155 23.72 -33.12 10.40
N GLN A 156 23.14 -33.76 11.41
CA GLN A 156 23.80 -34.51 12.50
C GLN A 156 24.20 -35.94 12.10
N MET A 157 23.63 -36.49 11.02
CA MET A 157 23.81 -37.88 10.62
C MET A 157 24.79 -38.04 9.44
N THR A 158 25.40 -39.23 9.34
CA THR A 158 25.99 -39.75 8.10
C THR A 158 24.93 -40.45 7.25
N GLU A 159 25.18 -40.60 5.95
CA GLU A 159 24.27 -41.28 5.01
C GLU A 159 23.93 -42.72 5.44
N SER A 160 24.86 -43.45 6.07
CA SER A 160 24.58 -44.79 6.63
C SER A 160 23.59 -44.71 7.79
N GLN A 161 23.84 -43.81 8.75
CA GLN A 161 22.96 -43.63 9.90
C GLN A 161 21.56 -43.19 9.48
N GLU A 162 21.45 -42.26 8.53
CA GLU A 162 20.16 -41.81 8.01
C GLU A 162 19.39 -42.96 7.35
N ARG A 163 20.08 -43.80 6.55
CA ARG A 163 19.50 -45.00 5.94
C ARG A 163 19.06 -46.04 6.98
N GLU A 164 19.84 -46.23 8.04
CA GLU A 164 19.52 -47.13 9.16
C GLU A 164 18.30 -46.62 9.96
N VAL A 165 18.24 -45.31 10.23
CA VAL A 165 17.11 -44.62 10.88
C VAL A 165 15.85 -44.75 10.03
N ILE A 166 15.90 -44.44 8.73
CA ILE A 166 14.75 -44.58 7.81
C ILE A 166 14.28 -46.05 7.77
N ALA A 167 15.20 -47.02 7.71
CA ALA A 167 14.85 -48.45 7.71
C ALA A 167 14.11 -48.87 8.99
N LYS A 168 14.61 -48.47 10.17
CA LYS A 168 13.97 -48.74 11.47
C LYS A 168 12.61 -48.06 11.61
N CYS A 169 12.47 -46.83 11.10
CA CYS A 169 11.19 -46.11 11.09
C CYS A 169 10.15 -46.79 10.18
N VAL A 170 10.56 -47.23 8.98
CA VAL A 170 9.71 -48.00 8.06
C VAL A 170 9.28 -49.33 8.69
N GLN A 171 10.19 -50.03 9.37
CA GLN A 171 9.88 -51.25 10.11
C GLN A 171 8.81 -50.98 11.18
N LEU A 172 9.05 -50.04 12.10
CA LEU A 172 8.14 -49.73 13.21
C LEU A 172 6.75 -49.29 12.73
N ALA A 173 6.68 -48.39 11.75
CA ALA A 173 5.41 -47.95 11.18
C ALA A 173 4.65 -49.09 10.49
N THR A 174 5.37 -50.04 9.87
CA THR A 174 4.76 -51.23 9.24
C THR A 174 4.25 -52.22 10.27
N GLU A 175 5.00 -52.48 11.34
CA GLU A 175 4.57 -53.34 12.46
C GLU A 175 3.35 -52.76 13.19
N LEU A 176 3.33 -51.44 13.38
CA LEU A 176 2.27 -50.70 14.05
C LEU A 176 0.95 -50.64 13.25
N THR A 177 1.02 -50.41 11.93
CA THR A 177 -0.17 -50.14 11.10
C THR A 177 -0.56 -51.28 10.16
N GLY A 178 0.29 -52.31 10.02
CA GLY A 178 0.14 -53.38 9.04
C GLY A 178 0.38 -52.95 7.59
N LYS A 179 0.84 -51.71 7.34
CA LYS A 179 1.09 -51.14 6.00
C LYS A 179 2.39 -50.36 6.01
N LYS A 180 3.10 -50.32 4.89
CA LYS A 180 4.26 -49.43 4.76
C LYS A 180 3.82 -47.96 4.89
N PRO A 181 4.59 -47.10 5.61
CA PRO A 181 4.33 -45.68 5.66
C PRO A 181 4.46 -45.07 4.26
N ARG A 182 3.71 -44.01 4.01
CA ARG A 182 3.64 -43.33 2.69
C ARG A 182 4.23 -41.93 2.72
N GLY A 183 4.21 -41.30 3.89
CA GLY A 183 4.72 -39.96 4.14
C GLY A 183 5.98 -39.95 4.98
N TRP A 184 6.90 -39.08 4.61
CA TRP A 184 8.00 -38.65 5.44
C TRP A 184 7.82 -37.16 5.80
N ARG A 185 8.36 -36.78 6.95
CA ARG A 185 8.67 -35.39 7.29
C ARG A 185 10.02 -35.39 7.99
N ALA A 186 10.94 -34.53 7.57
CA ALA A 186 12.25 -34.43 8.21
C ALA A 186 12.17 -33.66 9.53
N PRO A 187 12.84 -34.12 10.60
CA PRO A 187 13.06 -33.33 11.81
C PRO A 187 13.65 -31.94 11.49
N LEU A 188 13.07 -30.89 12.08
CA LEU A 188 13.33 -29.47 11.75
C LEU A 188 13.28 -29.12 10.24
N TYR A 189 12.53 -29.90 9.45
CA TYR A 189 12.44 -29.76 7.99
C TYR A 189 13.81 -29.86 7.27
N GLN A 190 14.82 -30.46 7.91
CA GLN A 190 16.18 -30.56 7.36
C GLN A 190 16.32 -31.80 6.47
N LEU A 191 16.25 -31.63 5.15
CA LEU A 191 16.60 -32.66 4.17
C LEU A 191 17.97 -32.42 3.53
N ARG A 192 18.61 -33.53 3.14
CA ARG A 192 19.74 -33.57 2.19
C ARG A 192 19.32 -34.26 0.90
N THR A 193 20.12 -34.10 -0.14
CA THR A 193 19.87 -34.73 -1.45
C THR A 193 19.98 -36.26 -1.38
N HIS A 194 20.77 -36.81 -0.46
CA HIS A 194 20.80 -38.25 -0.21
C HIS A 194 19.55 -38.74 0.53
N THR A 195 18.99 -37.96 1.46
CA THR A 195 17.73 -38.27 2.15
C THR A 195 16.62 -38.52 1.14
N ILE A 196 16.47 -37.63 0.15
CA ILE A 196 15.49 -37.77 -0.93
C ILE A 196 15.69 -39.08 -1.70
N GLN A 197 16.94 -39.47 -2.02
CA GLN A 197 17.25 -40.73 -2.71
C GLN A 197 16.87 -41.95 -1.85
N VAL A 198 17.20 -41.94 -0.56
CA VAL A 198 16.85 -43.03 0.36
C VAL A 198 15.32 -43.15 0.48
N LEU A 199 14.59 -42.03 0.59
CA LEU A 199 13.12 -42.04 0.64
C LEU A 199 12.50 -42.59 -0.66
N GLU A 200 13.04 -42.23 -1.84
CA GLU A 200 12.65 -42.81 -3.13
C GLU A 200 12.92 -44.33 -3.18
N GLU A 201 14.05 -44.81 -2.64
CA GLU A 201 14.40 -46.23 -2.58
C GLU A 201 13.49 -47.04 -1.65
N PHE A 202 13.13 -46.50 -0.48
CA PHE A 202 12.19 -47.15 0.45
C PHE A 202 10.74 -47.12 -0.05
N GLY A 203 10.45 -46.31 -1.08
CA GLY A 203 9.16 -46.25 -1.77
C GLY A 203 8.16 -45.31 -1.09
N PHE A 204 8.63 -44.26 -0.42
CA PHE A 204 7.76 -43.20 0.06
C PHE A 204 7.03 -42.53 -1.12
N LEU A 205 5.81 -42.07 -0.87
CA LEU A 205 5.00 -41.38 -1.88
C LEU A 205 5.29 -39.88 -1.86
N TYR A 206 5.41 -39.31 -0.67
CA TYR A 206 5.54 -37.87 -0.46
C TYR A 206 6.48 -37.53 0.71
N ASP A 207 7.03 -36.33 0.64
CA ASP A 207 7.64 -35.59 1.74
C ASP A 207 6.79 -34.35 2.08
N SER A 208 6.99 -33.81 3.28
CA SER A 208 6.40 -32.55 3.72
C SER A 208 7.38 -31.73 4.55
N SER A 209 8.50 -31.35 3.94
CA SER A 209 9.63 -30.63 4.55
C SER A 209 10.15 -29.44 3.70
N LEU A 210 9.68 -29.22 2.47
CA LEU A 210 10.27 -28.26 1.53
C LEU A 210 9.34 -27.11 1.11
N THR A 211 9.89 -25.89 1.09
CA THR A 211 9.17 -24.61 0.97
C THR A 211 9.15 -23.98 -0.43
N HIS A 212 9.43 -24.70 -1.54
CA HIS A 212 9.46 -24.10 -2.89
C HIS A 212 8.09 -23.55 -3.34
N HIS A 213 7.01 -24.12 -2.80
CA HIS A 213 5.65 -23.60 -2.87
C HIS A 213 5.09 -23.55 -1.45
N ASP A 214 3.89 -22.97 -1.29
CA ASP A 214 3.30 -22.70 0.02
C ASP A 214 1.86 -23.26 0.16
N SER A 215 1.22 -23.57 -0.97
CA SER A 215 -0.21 -23.92 -1.09
C SER A 215 -0.50 -24.89 -2.26
N SER A 216 0.55 -25.37 -2.94
CA SER A 216 0.46 -26.23 -4.13
C SER A 216 1.47 -27.36 -4.06
N LEU A 217 1.04 -28.57 -4.40
CA LEU A 217 1.91 -29.75 -4.49
C LEU A 217 2.83 -29.67 -5.71
N TYR A 218 4.04 -30.20 -5.57
CA TYR A 218 5.02 -30.27 -6.66
C TYR A 218 5.82 -31.59 -6.60
N PHE A 219 6.64 -31.86 -7.61
CA PHE A 219 7.61 -32.95 -7.54
C PHE A 219 8.92 -32.42 -7.00
N VAL A 220 9.50 -33.10 -6.00
CA VAL A 220 10.78 -32.72 -5.39
C VAL A 220 11.86 -32.60 -6.48
N PRO A 221 12.54 -31.44 -6.62
CA PRO A 221 13.52 -31.23 -7.68
C PRO A 221 14.81 -32.01 -7.40
N ARG A 222 15.22 -32.85 -8.36
CA ARG A 222 16.52 -33.55 -8.28
C ARG A 222 17.64 -32.63 -8.74
N MET A 223 18.39 -32.08 -7.81
CA MET A 223 19.55 -31.22 -8.09
C MET A 223 20.68 -31.52 -7.12
N SER A 224 21.90 -31.14 -7.49
CA SER A 224 23.05 -31.17 -6.58
C SER A 224 22.92 -30.05 -5.54
N GLU A 225 23.23 -30.34 -4.28
CA GLU A 225 23.25 -29.34 -3.21
C GLU A 225 24.12 -28.12 -3.58
N PRO A 226 23.60 -26.89 -3.38
CA PRO A 226 24.42 -25.69 -3.49
C PRO A 226 25.61 -25.76 -2.52
N LYS A 227 26.82 -25.54 -3.04
CA LYS A 227 28.03 -25.52 -2.21
C LYS A 227 28.18 -24.16 -1.55
N ALA A 228 28.57 -24.15 -0.28
CA ALA A 228 28.92 -22.94 0.45
C ALA A 228 30.01 -22.15 -0.30
N ILE A 229 29.91 -20.81 -0.25
CA ILE A 229 30.82 -19.92 -0.96
C ILE A 229 32.17 -19.87 -0.22
N ASP A 230 33.25 -20.20 -0.93
CA ASP A 230 34.62 -20.00 -0.46
C ASP A 230 35.04 -18.54 -0.71
N PHE A 231 34.93 -17.72 0.34
CA PHE A 231 35.36 -16.32 0.35
C PHE A 231 36.87 -16.15 0.66
N SER A 232 37.67 -17.22 0.69
CA SER A 232 39.10 -17.06 0.95
C SER A 232 39.76 -16.22 -0.16
N PRO A 233 40.76 -15.36 0.17
CA PRO A 233 41.48 -14.56 -0.83
C PRO A 233 42.14 -15.37 -1.95
N SER A 234 42.23 -16.70 -1.80
CA SER A 234 42.72 -17.64 -2.81
C SER A 234 41.75 -17.93 -3.95
N LYS A 235 40.46 -17.57 -3.81
CA LYS A 235 39.41 -17.84 -4.81
C LYS A 235 38.93 -16.56 -5.48
N SER A 236 38.76 -16.63 -6.80
CA SER A 236 38.06 -15.60 -7.57
C SER A 236 36.55 -15.73 -7.36
N ALA A 237 35.83 -14.59 -7.32
CA ALA A 237 34.36 -14.56 -7.29
C ALA A 237 33.71 -15.35 -8.45
N SER A 238 34.40 -15.48 -9.59
CA SER A 238 33.96 -16.32 -10.73
C SER A 238 33.78 -17.82 -10.39
N THR A 239 34.29 -18.28 -9.24
CA THR A 239 34.06 -19.65 -8.76
C THR A 239 32.59 -19.89 -8.40
N TRP A 240 31.91 -18.89 -7.82
CA TRP A 240 30.56 -18.96 -7.27
C TRP A 240 29.52 -18.07 -7.96
N MET A 241 29.93 -17.07 -8.75
CA MET A 241 29.02 -16.26 -9.60
C MET A 241 28.46 -17.08 -10.78
N LYS A 242 27.61 -18.07 -10.48
CA LYS A 242 26.97 -18.99 -11.43
C LYS A 242 25.52 -19.22 -11.02
N PRO A 243 24.57 -19.32 -11.97
CA PRO A 243 23.19 -19.68 -11.65
C PRO A 243 23.11 -21.13 -11.15
N LEU A 244 22.02 -21.46 -10.46
CA LEU A 244 21.70 -22.83 -10.10
C LEU A 244 21.53 -23.69 -11.37
N PRO A 245 22.01 -24.95 -11.37
CA PRO A 245 21.79 -25.86 -12.49
C PRO A 245 20.30 -26.23 -12.59
N ALA A 246 19.83 -26.47 -13.82
CA ALA A 246 18.49 -27.01 -14.03
C ALA A 246 18.36 -28.41 -13.36
N PRO A 247 17.22 -28.72 -12.72
CA PRO A 247 17.01 -30.02 -12.08
C PRO A 247 16.97 -31.15 -13.11
N ALA A 248 17.42 -32.33 -12.69
CA ALA A 248 17.38 -33.55 -13.48
C ALA A 248 15.95 -34.04 -13.71
N ALA A 249 15.77 -34.90 -14.72
CA ALA A 249 14.48 -35.45 -15.07
C ALA A 249 13.83 -36.25 -13.93
N ARG A 250 12.51 -36.08 -13.79
CA ARG A 250 11.65 -36.85 -12.88
C ARG A 250 11.60 -38.32 -13.31
N THR A 251 11.38 -39.23 -12.37
CA THR A 251 11.04 -40.65 -12.64
C THR A 251 9.79 -41.04 -11.84
N PRO A 252 9.16 -42.21 -12.07
CA PRO A 252 7.97 -42.64 -11.31
C PRO A 252 8.14 -42.60 -9.78
N GLN A 253 9.36 -42.87 -9.30
CA GLN A 253 9.76 -42.84 -7.90
C GLN A 253 9.80 -41.43 -7.29
N THR A 254 9.90 -40.37 -8.11
CA THR A 254 10.08 -39.00 -7.59
C THR A 254 8.98 -38.62 -6.62
N LEU A 255 9.41 -38.18 -5.44
CA LEU A 255 8.52 -37.78 -4.34
C LEU A 255 7.62 -36.63 -4.76
N VAL A 256 6.39 -36.66 -4.26
CA VAL A 256 5.53 -35.49 -4.20
C VAL A 256 5.93 -34.68 -2.98
N GLU A 257 6.04 -33.38 -3.11
CA GLU A 257 6.12 -32.49 -1.97
C GLU A 257 4.73 -31.96 -1.63
N ILE A 258 4.34 -32.08 -0.36
CA ILE A 258 3.27 -31.28 0.24
C ILE A 258 3.93 -30.17 1.06
N PRO A 259 3.96 -28.93 0.58
CA PRO A 259 4.79 -27.89 1.18
C PRO A 259 4.47 -27.64 2.65
N CYS A 260 5.47 -27.78 3.50
CA CYS A 260 5.45 -27.30 4.88
C CYS A 260 6.19 -25.95 4.95
N ASN A 261 5.83 -25.07 5.91
CA ASN A 261 6.52 -23.81 6.15
C ASN A 261 6.33 -23.37 7.61
N TRP A 262 7.29 -22.66 8.17
CA TRP A 262 7.33 -22.11 9.54
C TRP A 262 6.14 -21.20 9.90
N TYR A 263 5.39 -20.69 8.91
CA TYR A 263 4.16 -19.92 9.13
C TYR A 263 2.89 -20.78 9.25
N MET A 264 3.00 -22.09 9.06
CA MET A 264 1.90 -23.06 9.05
C MET A 264 2.00 -24.08 10.20
N GLU A 265 2.80 -23.77 11.22
CA GLU A 265 3.06 -24.64 12.37
C GLU A 265 2.92 -23.89 13.71
N ASP A 266 2.70 -24.63 14.80
CA ASP A 266 2.35 -24.07 16.11
C ASP A 266 3.52 -23.96 17.11
N MET A 267 4.54 -24.80 16.98
CA MET A 267 5.62 -25.00 17.94
C MET A 267 6.66 -23.88 17.88
N THR A 268 7.21 -23.53 16.71
CA THR A 268 8.21 -22.44 16.60
C THR A 268 7.74 -21.12 17.26
N PRO A 269 6.50 -20.64 17.07
CA PRO A 269 6.03 -19.43 17.76
C PRO A 269 5.61 -19.64 19.23
N MET A 270 5.02 -20.79 19.60
CA MET A 270 4.33 -20.96 20.89
C MET A 270 4.95 -22.00 21.84
N GLN A 271 6.05 -22.66 21.46
CA GLN A 271 6.87 -23.49 22.35
C GLN A 271 8.10 -22.74 22.82
N TYR A 272 8.32 -22.70 24.14
CA TYR A 272 9.58 -22.23 24.71
C TYR A 272 10.56 -23.40 24.84
N LEU A 273 11.73 -23.27 24.23
CA LEU A 273 12.81 -24.27 24.23
C LEU A 273 14.07 -23.62 24.82
N PRO A 274 14.37 -23.82 26.13
CA PRO A 274 15.40 -23.06 26.84
C PRO A 274 16.84 -23.15 26.29
N GLY A 275 17.12 -24.17 25.47
CA GLY A 275 18.43 -24.40 24.87
C GLY A 275 18.65 -23.75 23.50
N LEU A 276 17.65 -23.07 22.92
CA LEU A 276 17.72 -22.48 21.57
C LEU A 276 17.67 -20.96 21.63
N GLU A 277 18.71 -20.29 21.08
CA GLU A 277 18.84 -18.82 21.07
C GLU A 277 17.70 -18.11 20.33
N ASN A 278 17.09 -18.77 19.34
CA ASN A 278 15.95 -18.29 18.55
C ASN A 278 14.59 -18.78 19.06
N SER A 279 14.52 -19.38 20.26
CA SER A 279 13.26 -19.82 20.88
C SER A 279 12.30 -18.64 21.06
N HIS A 280 11.05 -18.84 20.66
CA HIS A 280 9.93 -17.98 21.07
C HIS A 280 9.22 -18.61 22.27
N GLY A 281 7.93 -18.98 22.14
CA GLY A 281 7.17 -19.63 23.22
C GLY A 281 6.13 -18.75 23.92
N PHE A 282 6.10 -17.46 23.59
CA PHE A 282 5.19 -16.48 24.21
C PHE A 282 4.34 -15.73 23.18
N VAL A 283 4.34 -16.15 21.91
CA VAL A 283 3.44 -15.59 20.89
C VAL A 283 2.01 -15.96 21.23
N SER A 284 1.09 -14.99 21.14
CA SER A 284 -0.32 -15.24 21.49
C SER A 284 -0.97 -16.22 20.51
N PRO A 285 -1.73 -17.22 20.98
CA PRO A 285 -2.54 -18.08 20.10
C PRO A 285 -3.54 -17.29 19.25
N ILE A 286 -3.98 -16.11 19.72
CA ILE A 286 -4.87 -15.24 18.92
C ILE A 286 -4.14 -14.73 17.66
N THR A 287 -2.84 -14.41 17.79
CA THR A 287 -2.01 -13.97 16.66
C THR A 287 -1.80 -15.10 15.65
N ILE A 288 -1.51 -16.32 16.11
CA ILE A 288 -1.32 -17.47 15.22
C ILE A 288 -2.63 -17.87 14.52
N GLU A 289 -3.75 -17.90 15.24
CA GLU A 289 -5.07 -18.12 14.65
C GLU A 289 -5.41 -17.10 13.56
N GLN A 290 -5.13 -15.81 13.81
CA GLN A 290 -5.39 -14.76 12.84
C GLN A 290 -4.46 -14.85 11.62
N ASN A 291 -3.17 -15.15 11.83
CA ASN A 291 -2.22 -15.36 10.73
C ASN A 291 -2.66 -16.50 9.80
N TRP A 292 -3.12 -17.62 10.37
CA TRP A 292 -3.64 -18.75 9.58
C TRP A 292 -4.95 -18.40 8.85
N LYS A 293 -5.85 -17.64 9.49
CA LYS A 293 -7.09 -17.15 8.85
C LYS A 293 -6.80 -16.22 7.67
N SER A 294 -6.01 -15.18 7.88
CA SER A 294 -5.63 -14.22 6.82
C SER A 294 -4.94 -14.92 5.64
N ARG A 295 -4.10 -15.93 5.92
CA ARG A 295 -3.45 -16.76 4.90
C ARG A 295 -4.45 -17.61 4.11
N PHE A 296 -5.42 -18.23 4.78
CA PHE A 296 -6.49 -18.98 4.11
C PHE A 296 -7.34 -18.05 3.23
N GLU A 297 -7.76 -16.90 3.76
CA GLU A 297 -8.61 -15.93 3.06
C GLU A 297 -7.95 -15.42 1.76
N PHE A 298 -6.65 -15.10 1.81
CA PHE A 298 -5.85 -14.73 0.64
C PHE A 298 -5.77 -15.86 -0.42
N LEU A 299 -5.46 -17.09 0.00
CA LEU A 299 -5.40 -18.22 -0.93
C LEU A 299 -6.78 -18.55 -1.53
N TYR A 300 -7.85 -18.32 -0.76
CA TYR A 300 -9.23 -18.50 -1.21
C TYR A 300 -9.66 -17.45 -2.25
N SER A 301 -9.30 -16.17 -2.08
CA SER A 301 -9.54 -15.14 -3.10
C SER A 301 -8.76 -15.41 -4.38
N GLU A 302 -7.47 -15.74 -4.28
CA GLU A 302 -6.61 -16.07 -5.42
C GLU A 302 -7.14 -17.28 -6.23
N ALA A 303 -7.66 -18.31 -5.54
CA ALA A 303 -8.23 -19.48 -6.20
C ALA A 303 -9.59 -19.20 -6.85
N LEU A 304 -10.41 -18.32 -6.26
CA LEU A 304 -11.67 -17.86 -6.86
C LEU A 304 -11.44 -17.03 -8.14
N GLU A 305 -10.46 -16.13 -8.14
CA GLU A 305 -10.16 -15.32 -9.33
C GLU A 305 -9.67 -16.20 -10.49
N LYS A 306 -8.73 -17.10 -10.23
CA LYS A 306 -8.22 -18.05 -11.24
C LYS A 306 -9.28 -19.00 -11.78
N SER A 307 -10.19 -19.49 -10.93
CA SER A 307 -11.27 -20.38 -11.38
C SER A 307 -12.30 -19.66 -12.29
N VAL A 308 -12.36 -18.33 -12.23
CA VAL A 308 -13.19 -17.50 -13.14
C VAL A 308 -12.45 -17.20 -14.46
N GLU A 309 -11.15 -16.92 -14.42
CA GLU A 309 -10.37 -16.58 -15.61
C GLU A 309 -10.06 -17.77 -16.53
N GLU A 310 -9.79 -18.94 -15.97
CA GLU A 310 -9.26 -20.10 -16.73
C GLU A 310 -10.30 -21.20 -17.03
N ASP A 311 -11.55 -21.07 -16.55
CA ASP A 311 -12.57 -22.17 -16.49
C ASP A 311 -11.99 -23.48 -15.93
N SER A 312 -11.07 -23.34 -14.97
CA SER A 312 -10.35 -24.43 -14.34
C SER A 312 -10.84 -24.64 -12.89
N GLU A 313 -10.98 -25.90 -12.46
CA GLU A 313 -11.26 -26.24 -11.06
C GLU A 313 -9.95 -26.19 -10.22
N GLN A 314 -9.10 -25.19 -10.47
CA GLN A 314 -7.78 -25.11 -9.87
C GLN A 314 -7.86 -24.70 -8.39
N GLY A 315 -7.78 -25.72 -7.55
CA GLY A 315 -7.78 -25.63 -6.10
C GLY A 315 -6.42 -25.34 -5.47
N PHE A 316 -6.40 -25.28 -4.14
CA PHE A 316 -5.19 -25.19 -3.34
C PHE A 316 -5.25 -26.13 -2.13
N VAL A 317 -4.09 -26.44 -1.57
CA VAL A 317 -3.97 -27.15 -0.28
C VAL A 317 -3.62 -26.18 0.83
N PHE A 318 -4.18 -26.43 2.01
CA PHE A 318 -3.92 -25.65 3.22
C PHE A 318 -3.37 -26.56 4.32
N PRO A 319 -2.06 -26.82 4.32
CA PRO A 319 -1.43 -27.62 5.35
C PRO A 319 -1.29 -26.84 6.66
N LEU A 320 -1.54 -27.52 7.77
CA LEU A 320 -1.27 -27.06 9.12
C LEU A 320 -0.54 -28.16 9.88
N VAL A 321 0.48 -27.79 10.64
CA VAL A 321 1.28 -28.68 11.49
C VAL A 321 1.02 -28.32 12.94
N LEU A 322 0.67 -29.31 13.74
CA LEU A 322 0.46 -29.19 15.17
C LEU A 322 1.44 -30.08 15.92
N HIS A 323 1.82 -29.73 17.14
CA HIS A 323 2.62 -30.61 17.99
C HIS A 323 1.83 -30.91 19.28
N PRO A 324 1.76 -32.16 19.79
CA PRO A 324 1.10 -32.46 21.07
C PRO A 324 1.74 -31.73 22.24
N ASP A 325 3.02 -31.43 22.13
CA ASP A 325 3.82 -30.56 23.00
C ASP A 325 3.18 -29.17 23.15
N THR A 326 2.73 -28.57 22.04
CA THR A 326 2.25 -27.18 21.96
C THR A 326 0.73 -27.09 21.84
N SER A 327 0.12 -27.60 20.78
CA SER A 327 -1.34 -27.70 20.60
C SER A 327 -2.05 -28.54 21.66
N GLY A 328 -1.32 -29.38 22.41
CA GLY A 328 -1.85 -30.04 23.61
C GLY A 328 -2.01 -29.12 24.83
N MET A 329 -1.36 -27.95 24.87
CA MET A 329 -1.45 -26.98 25.97
C MET A 329 -2.86 -26.42 26.12
N ALA A 330 -3.27 -26.11 27.36
CA ALA A 330 -4.65 -25.76 27.68
C ALA A 330 -5.15 -24.48 27.00
N HIS A 331 -4.25 -23.53 26.69
CA HIS A 331 -4.59 -22.28 26.01
C HIS A 331 -4.50 -22.41 24.47
N VAL A 332 -3.64 -23.29 23.94
CA VAL A 332 -3.48 -23.53 22.49
C VAL A 332 -4.54 -24.51 21.96
N VAL A 333 -4.92 -25.56 22.71
CA VAL A 333 -5.95 -26.52 22.25
C VAL A 333 -7.30 -25.82 21.94
N GLY A 334 -7.61 -24.73 22.66
CA GLY A 334 -8.76 -23.88 22.38
C GLY A 334 -8.63 -23.03 21.11
N MET A 335 -7.41 -22.68 20.69
CA MET A 335 -7.10 -22.07 19.39
C MET A 335 -7.39 -23.06 18.26
N ILE A 336 -6.89 -24.29 18.38
CA ILE A 336 -7.12 -25.34 17.38
C ILE A 336 -8.61 -25.68 17.25
N ASP A 337 -9.34 -25.71 18.37
CA ASP A 337 -10.79 -25.89 18.37
C ASP A 337 -11.53 -24.79 17.61
N ARG A 338 -11.14 -23.51 17.79
CA ARG A 338 -11.68 -22.39 17.02
C ARG A 338 -11.29 -22.43 15.55
N MET A 339 -10.03 -22.76 15.24
CA MET A 339 -9.54 -22.83 13.86
C MET A 339 -10.27 -23.91 13.06
N ILE A 340 -10.39 -25.13 13.59
CA ILE A 340 -11.15 -26.21 12.94
C ILE A 340 -12.64 -25.83 12.82
N SER A 341 -13.23 -25.22 13.87
CA SER A 341 -14.62 -24.75 13.83
C SER A 341 -14.86 -23.70 12.74
N TRP A 342 -13.89 -22.81 12.50
CA TRP A 342 -13.95 -21.77 11.47
C TRP A 342 -13.71 -22.33 10.06
N LEU A 343 -12.71 -23.22 9.89
CA LEU A 343 -12.46 -23.90 8.62
C LEU A 343 -13.69 -24.71 8.18
N LYS A 344 -14.41 -25.37 9.10
CA LYS A 344 -15.66 -26.09 8.81
C LYS A 344 -16.86 -25.18 8.47
N GLN A 345 -16.72 -23.86 8.57
CA GLN A 345 -17.71 -22.89 8.04
C GLN A 345 -17.39 -22.49 6.59
N GLN A 346 -16.20 -22.83 6.09
CA GLN A 346 -15.77 -22.61 4.72
C GLN A 346 -16.09 -23.85 3.85
N GLU A 347 -16.11 -23.67 2.53
CA GLU A 347 -16.32 -24.76 1.58
C GLU A 347 -15.02 -25.53 1.32
N VAL A 348 -14.65 -26.39 2.28
CA VAL A 348 -13.36 -27.11 2.32
C VAL A 348 -13.52 -28.60 2.58
N GLU A 349 -12.56 -29.39 2.14
CA GLU A 349 -12.44 -30.83 2.37
C GLU A 349 -11.28 -31.11 3.33
N PHE A 350 -11.47 -31.91 4.38
CA PHE A 350 -10.38 -32.39 5.24
C PHE A 350 -9.92 -33.76 4.76
N VAL A 351 -8.67 -33.87 4.30
CA VAL A 351 -8.08 -35.11 3.76
C VAL A 351 -6.71 -35.41 4.37
N THR A 352 -6.31 -36.67 4.37
CA THR A 352 -4.93 -37.03 4.78
C THR A 352 -3.91 -36.60 3.73
N PHE A 353 -2.67 -36.38 4.16
CA PHE A 353 -1.57 -36.00 3.28
C PHE A 353 -1.35 -37.07 2.19
N GLY A 354 -1.38 -38.36 2.54
CA GLY A 354 -1.22 -39.43 1.57
C GLY A 354 -2.39 -39.62 0.60
N GLU A 355 -3.61 -39.25 0.96
CA GLU A 355 -4.73 -39.19 0.00
C GLU A 355 -4.50 -38.08 -1.03
N CYS A 356 -4.22 -36.86 -0.55
CA CYS A 356 -3.93 -35.70 -1.39
C CYS A 356 -2.75 -35.95 -2.34
N ALA A 357 -1.61 -36.45 -1.84
CA ALA A 357 -0.45 -36.78 -2.66
C ALA A 357 -0.73 -37.84 -3.73
N ALA A 358 -1.57 -38.85 -3.43
CA ALA A 358 -1.91 -39.89 -4.39
C ALA A 358 -2.89 -39.39 -5.47
N GLU A 359 -3.90 -38.61 -5.09
CA GLU A 359 -4.82 -37.97 -6.04
C GLU A 359 -4.04 -37.05 -6.99
N TRP A 360 -3.22 -36.16 -6.43
CA TRP A 360 -2.40 -35.24 -7.21
C TRP A 360 -1.43 -35.96 -8.15
N LYS A 361 -0.64 -36.92 -7.64
CA LYS A 361 0.34 -37.68 -8.45
C LYS A 361 -0.35 -38.44 -9.59
N LYS A 362 -1.52 -39.03 -9.34
CA LYS A 362 -2.32 -39.72 -10.37
C LYS A 362 -2.80 -38.75 -11.46
N ASN A 363 -3.26 -37.56 -11.09
CA ASN A 363 -3.72 -36.56 -12.03
C ASN A 363 -2.57 -36.10 -12.96
N GLN A 364 -1.38 -35.85 -12.42
CA GLN A 364 -0.19 -35.47 -13.21
C GLN A 364 0.14 -36.50 -14.32
N TYR A 365 0.13 -37.81 -14.00
CA TYR A 365 0.38 -38.85 -15.01
C TYR A 365 -0.76 -39.04 -16.01
N THR A 366 -1.99 -38.68 -15.64
CA THR A 366 -3.16 -38.75 -16.53
C THR A 366 -3.10 -37.66 -17.60
N TYR A 367 -2.66 -36.43 -17.25
CA TYR A 367 -2.42 -35.36 -18.21
C TYR A 367 -1.29 -35.70 -19.21
N ILE A 368 -0.16 -36.25 -18.74
CA ILE A 368 0.97 -36.65 -19.58
C ILE A 368 0.55 -37.71 -20.63
N ALA A 369 -0.34 -38.64 -20.28
CA ALA A 369 -0.84 -39.65 -21.22
C ALA A 369 -1.67 -39.04 -22.38
N VAL A 370 -2.37 -37.93 -22.13
CA VAL A 370 -3.15 -37.21 -23.16
C VAL A 370 -2.22 -36.37 -24.05
N GLU A 371 -1.23 -35.68 -23.48
CA GLU A 371 -0.24 -34.92 -24.25
C GLU A 371 0.62 -35.82 -25.16
N ILE A 372 1.05 -37.00 -24.69
CA ILE A 372 1.81 -37.95 -25.52
C ILE A 372 0.95 -38.49 -26.69
N TRP A 373 -0.37 -38.63 -26.50
CA TRP A 373 -1.29 -39.02 -27.58
C TRP A 373 -1.46 -37.92 -28.64
N TRP A 374 -1.43 -36.64 -28.24
CA TRP A 374 -1.46 -35.50 -29.18
C TRP A 374 -0.10 -35.21 -29.83
N GLY A 375 1.01 -35.41 -29.11
CA GLY A 375 2.37 -35.18 -29.59
C GLY A 375 2.88 -36.19 -30.62
N ALA A 376 2.14 -37.27 -30.88
CA ALA A 376 2.50 -38.31 -31.84
C ALA A 376 2.31 -37.91 -33.33
N TYR A 377 1.73 -36.74 -33.61
CA TYR A 377 1.61 -36.18 -34.96
C TYR A 377 2.44 -34.89 -35.11
N PRO A 378 3.47 -34.86 -35.98
CA PRO A 378 4.24 -33.64 -36.20
C PRO A 378 3.42 -32.60 -36.99
N PRO A 379 3.44 -31.31 -36.61
CA PRO A 379 2.78 -30.26 -37.37
C PRO A 379 3.50 -30.02 -38.70
N LEU A 380 2.92 -30.48 -39.80
CA LEU A 380 3.33 -30.04 -41.14
C LEU A 380 3.02 -28.55 -41.29
N ALA A 381 4.03 -27.77 -41.66
CA ALA A 381 3.94 -26.32 -41.77
C ALA A 381 2.87 -25.87 -42.78
N ALA A 382 2.02 -24.92 -42.37
CA ALA A 382 1.02 -24.29 -43.22
C ALA A 382 0.93 -22.78 -42.95
N SER A 383 2.03 -22.07 -43.21
CA SER A 383 1.96 -20.62 -43.46
C SER A 383 1.44 -20.37 -44.88
N ASN A 384 0.10 -20.38 -45.05
CA ASN A 384 -0.65 -19.72 -46.13
C ASN A 384 -2.16 -19.92 -45.93
N PHE A 385 -2.97 -19.05 -46.56
CA PHE A 385 -4.45 -18.99 -46.53
C PHE A 385 -5.12 -18.33 -45.30
N LEU A 386 -4.99 -17.00 -45.26
CA LEU A 386 -6.15 -16.14 -44.96
C LEU A 386 -6.93 -15.89 -46.27
N PHE A 387 -8.24 -15.62 -46.13
CA PHE A 387 -9.29 -15.33 -47.15
C PHE A 387 -10.14 -16.52 -47.65
N PHE A 388 -11.29 -16.80 -47.03
CA PHE A 388 -12.57 -16.11 -47.32
C PHE A 388 -13.71 -16.59 -46.41
N THR A 389 -14.67 -15.71 -46.13
CA THR A 389 -15.93 -16.00 -45.43
C THR A 389 -17.11 -16.17 -46.40
N ASN A 390 -18.05 -17.05 -46.03
CA ASN A 390 -19.47 -17.12 -46.43
C ASN A 390 -19.87 -17.10 -47.93
N PHE A 391 -20.58 -18.15 -48.39
CA PHE A 391 -22.04 -18.13 -48.65
C PHE A 391 -22.52 -19.38 -49.44
N ILE A 392 -23.78 -19.77 -49.23
CA ILE A 392 -24.56 -20.85 -49.88
C ILE A 392 -26.00 -20.32 -50.02
N PRO A 393 -26.83 -20.69 -51.03
CA PRO A 393 -26.58 -21.28 -52.36
C PRO A 393 -27.21 -20.46 -53.53
N PHE A 394 -27.08 -20.98 -54.76
CA PHE A 394 -28.08 -21.11 -55.85
C PHE A 394 -27.45 -20.88 -57.23
N GLY A 395 -27.61 -21.84 -58.14
CA GLY A 395 -27.33 -21.69 -59.59
C GLY A 395 -28.64 -21.82 -60.39
N PRO A 396 -28.61 -22.08 -61.73
CA PRO A 396 -27.44 -22.25 -62.60
C PRO A 396 -27.53 -21.49 -63.97
N ALA A 397 -26.59 -21.77 -64.88
CA ALA A 397 -26.60 -21.48 -66.34
C ALA A 397 -26.43 -19.99 -66.78
N CYS A 398 -25.87 -19.63 -67.96
CA CYS A 398 -25.04 -20.33 -68.96
C CYS A 398 -24.35 -19.28 -69.89
N LEU A 399 -23.19 -19.62 -70.49
CA LEU A 399 -22.62 -19.13 -71.78
C LEU A 399 -22.41 -17.58 -71.98
N ILE A 400 -21.18 -17.03 -72.02
CA ILE A 400 -20.18 -17.02 -73.14
C ILE A 400 -20.64 -16.24 -74.40
N PRO A 401 -19.87 -15.31 -75.03
CA PRO A 401 -18.76 -14.44 -74.56
C PRO A 401 -18.67 -13.04 -75.27
N CYS A 402 -17.46 -12.44 -75.34
CA CYS A 402 -16.97 -11.35 -76.23
C CYS A 402 -17.40 -9.87 -75.95
N GLU A 403 -16.61 -8.83 -76.24
CA GLU A 403 -15.14 -8.59 -76.35
C GLU A 403 -14.90 -7.05 -76.56
N VAL A 404 -13.63 -6.56 -76.60
CA VAL A 404 -13.20 -5.28 -77.29
C VAL A 404 -13.66 -3.92 -76.66
N TYR A 405 -12.87 -2.81 -76.54
CA TYR A 405 -11.42 -2.55 -76.57
C TYR A 405 -11.08 -1.05 -76.20
N ILE A 406 -9.96 -0.81 -75.51
CA ILE A 406 -8.93 0.26 -75.74
C ILE A 406 -9.13 1.81 -75.52
N SER A 407 -8.05 2.43 -74.96
CA SER A 407 -7.52 3.83 -75.11
C SER A 407 -8.13 5.05 -74.38
N LYS A 408 -7.41 6.16 -74.12
CA LYS A 408 -6.00 6.46 -73.68
C LYS A 408 -5.83 7.99 -73.43
N ILE A 409 -4.90 8.38 -72.55
CA ILE A 409 -3.98 9.57 -72.63
C ILE A 409 -4.52 11.03 -72.52
N SER A 410 -4.29 11.62 -71.33
CA SER A 410 -3.60 12.90 -70.97
C SER A 410 -3.76 14.27 -71.68
N LYS A 411 -3.82 15.30 -70.81
CA LYS A 411 -2.96 16.52 -70.70
C LYS A 411 -3.39 17.90 -71.30
N PHE A 412 -3.12 18.92 -70.46
CA PHE A 412 -2.89 20.37 -70.69
C PHE A 412 -4.01 21.33 -71.15
N GLY A 413 -4.10 22.48 -70.45
CA GLY A 413 -3.82 23.76 -71.13
C GLY A 413 -4.87 24.89 -71.22
N THR A 414 -5.05 25.65 -70.13
CA THR A 414 -5.24 27.14 -70.10
C THR A 414 -6.43 27.89 -70.78
N ARG A 415 -7.01 28.78 -69.95
CA ARG A 415 -7.66 30.10 -70.21
C ARG A 415 -9.09 30.18 -70.80
N MET A 416 -9.85 31.12 -70.22
CA MET A 416 -11.30 31.35 -70.39
C MET A 416 -11.66 32.37 -71.49
N PRO A 417 -12.89 32.27 -72.05
CA PRO A 417 -13.68 33.42 -72.49
C PRO A 417 -14.79 33.83 -71.49
N ARG A 418 -15.36 35.03 -71.68
CA ARG A 418 -16.32 35.68 -70.76
C ARG A 418 -17.79 35.22 -70.93
N ARG A 419 -18.56 35.39 -69.86
CA ARG A 419 -19.97 35.00 -69.66
C ARG A 419 -20.98 35.65 -70.63
N LYS A 420 -22.12 34.97 -70.82
CA LYS A 420 -23.45 35.59 -71.01
C LYS A 420 -24.42 35.10 -69.91
N ALA A 421 -25.49 35.86 -69.70
CA ALA A 421 -26.35 35.72 -68.52
C ALA A 421 -27.70 35.05 -68.85
N ALA A 422 -27.82 33.77 -68.53
CA ALA A 422 -29.08 33.03 -68.50
C ALA A 422 -28.97 31.79 -67.59
N ASP A 423 -28.31 31.92 -66.43
CA ASP A 423 -28.19 30.80 -65.50
C ASP A 423 -28.06 31.31 -64.04
N ARG A 424 -29.20 31.33 -63.34
CA ARG A 424 -29.31 31.51 -61.89
C ARG A 424 -30.13 30.39 -61.23
N THR A 425 -30.13 29.22 -61.85
CA THR A 425 -30.40 27.94 -61.19
C THR A 425 -29.17 27.48 -60.41
N GLY A 426 -28.83 28.26 -59.37
CA GLY A 426 -27.74 27.95 -58.45
C GLY A 426 -28.19 28.11 -57.01
N PRO A 427 -27.75 27.25 -56.07
CA PRO A 427 -28.22 27.29 -54.70
C PRO A 427 -27.92 28.65 -54.05
N VAL A 428 -28.87 29.13 -53.24
CA VAL A 428 -28.72 30.36 -52.44
C VAL A 428 -27.44 30.23 -51.61
N LYS A 429 -26.39 30.97 -51.99
CA LYS A 429 -25.07 30.83 -51.37
C LYS A 429 -25.16 31.23 -49.91
N THR A 430 -25.09 30.22 -49.03
CA THR A 430 -25.24 30.33 -47.59
C THR A 430 -24.25 31.32 -46.99
N ARG A 431 -24.70 32.02 -45.94
CA ARG A 431 -23.90 33.03 -45.24
C ARG A 431 -22.70 32.32 -44.58
N SER A 432 -21.50 32.89 -44.73
CA SER A 432 -20.32 32.43 -43.99
C SER A 432 -20.56 32.56 -42.48
N ARG A 433 -20.57 31.43 -41.75
CA ARG A 433 -20.86 31.37 -40.30
C ARG A 433 -19.99 32.33 -39.49
N ASP A 434 -18.76 32.55 -39.95
CA ASP A 434 -17.69 33.28 -39.26
C ASP A 434 -17.29 34.59 -39.99
N GLY A 435 -18.17 35.11 -40.86
CA GLY A 435 -17.93 36.38 -41.56
C GLY A 435 -17.89 37.60 -40.63
N CYS A 436 -17.18 38.68 -41.01
CA CYS A 436 -17.17 39.92 -40.23
C CYS A 436 -18.55 40.60 -40.20
N LYS A 437 -18.79 41.42 -39.16
CA LYS A 437 -20.02 42.17 -38.93
C LYS A 437 -20.40 43.01 -40.15
N GLU A 438 -19.46 43.69 -40.79
CA GLU A 438 -19.72 44.62 -41.89
C GLU A 438 -20.15 43.91 -43.17
N CYS A 439 -19.59 42.72 -43.46
CA CYS A 439 -20.06 41.89 -44.56
C CYS A 439 -21.43 41.26 -44.27
N ARG A 440 -21.69 40.82 -43.03
CA ARG A 440 -23.02 40.32 -42.61
C ARG A 440 -24.10 41.41 -42.74
N THR A 441 -23.83 42.61 -42.24
CA THR A 441 -24.73 43.78 -42.35
C THR A 441 -24.95 44.18 -43.80
N SER A 442 -23.89 44.15 -44.62
CA SER A 442 -23.98 44.32 -46.09
C SER A 442 -24.68 43.17 -46.83
N ARG A 443 -25.10 42.11 -46.14
CA ARG A 443 -25.70 40.87 -46.69
C ARG A 443 -24.86 40.19 -47.79
N VAL A 444 -23.53 40.30 -47.72
CA VAL A 444 -22.61 39.61 -48.65
C VAL A 444 -21.76 38.56 -47.93
N ARG A 445 -21.29 37.56 -48.68
CA ARG A 445 -20.38 36.54 -48.14
C ARG A 445 -19.02 37.17 -47.82
N CYS A 446 -18.51 36.90 -46.62
CA CYS A 446 -17.16 37.23 -46.21
C CYS A 446 -16.22 36.09 -46.61
N ASP A 447 -15.02 36.41 -47.05
CA ASP A 447 -13.91 35.48 -47.32
C ASP A 447 -13.09 35.14 -46.06
N THR A 448 -13.41 35.76 -44.92
CA THR A 448 -12.85 35.49 -43.57
C THR A 448 -11.34 35.72 -43.37
N ALA A 449 -10.59 36.09 -44.41
CA ALA A 449 -9.16 36.39 -44.37
C ALA A 449 -8.76 37.30 -43.18
N LYS A 450 -7.62 37.01 -42.56
CA LYS A 450 -7.05 37.76 -41.42
C LYS A 450 -5.87 38.64 -41.91
N PRO A 451 -5.63 39.83 -41.32
CA PRO A 451 -6.43 40.47 -40.28
C PRO A 451 -7.77 41.02 -40.81
N LEU A 452 -7.77 41.62 -42.00
CA LEU A 452 -8.97 42.17 -42.67
C LEU A 452 -9.46 41.23 -43.78
N CYS A 453 -10.78 41.07 -43.89
CA CYS A 453 -11.38 40.34 -45.03
C CYS A 453 -11.18 41.15 -46.33
N THR A 454 -11.02 40.49 -47.48
CA THR A 454 -10.57 41.16 -48.72
C THR A 454 -11.50 42.32 -49.11
N ARG A 455 -12.81 42.13 -49.01
CA ARG A 455 -13.80 43.19 -49.29
C ARG A 455 -13.70 44.38 -48.32
N CYS A 456 -13.45 44.15 -47.02
CA CYS A 456 -13.30 45.26 -46.08
C CYS A 456 -12.01 46.03 -46.35
N ARG A 457 -10.91 45.32 -46.66
CA ARG A 457 -9.64 45.93 -47.08
C ARG A 457 -9.80 46.78 -48.34
N GLU A 458 -10.42 46.25 -49.40
CA GLU A 458 -10.65 46.96 -50.66
C GLU A 458 -11.60 48.17 -50.53
N LYS A 459 -12.51 48.15 -49.54
CA LYS A 459 -13.46 49.25 -49.30
C LYS A 459 -13.07 50.18 -48.15
N GLY A 460 -11.89 50.02 -47.55
CA GLY A 460 -11.47 50.81 -46.39
C GLY A 460 -12.41 50.69 -45.16
N LEU A 461 -13.14 49.58 -45.04
CA LEU A 461 -14.08 49.36 -43.95
C LEU A 461 -13.37 48.71 -42.75
N PRO A 462 -13.73 49.07 -41.50
CA PRO A 462 -13.35 48.26 -40.34
C PRO A 462 -13.88 46.83 -40.54
N CYS A 463 -13.15 45.83 -40.05
CA CYS A 463 -13.50 44.42 -40.23
C CYS A 463 -13.65 43.74 -38.87
N THR A 464 -14.74 44.03 -38.17
CA THR A 464 -14.97 43.53 -36.82
C THR A 464 -15.46 42.08 -36.85
N LYS A 465 -14.72 41.18 -36.21
CA LYS A 465 -15.05 39.75 -36.11
C LYS A 465 -15.48 39.30 -34.70
N ASN A 466 -15.49 40.23 -33.73
CA ASN A 466 -15.76 39.94 -32.33
C ASN A 466 -17.16 39.33 -32.14
N LEU A 467 -17.25 38.37 -31.22
CA LEU A 467 -18.53 37.78 -30.82
C LEU A 467 -19.39 38.85 -30.14
N VAL A 468 -20.59 39.09 -30.66
CA VAL A 468 -21.56 39.96 -29.98
C VAL A 468 -22.42 39.06 -29.10
N LEU A 469 -22.11 39.06 -27.79
CA LEU A 469 -22.96 38.45 -26.77
C LEU A 469 -24.35 39.11 -26.80
N LYS A 470 -25.39 38.32 -26.54
CA LYS A 470 -26.78 38.75 -26.54
C LYS A 470 -27.44 38.21 -25.29
N TRP A 471 -28.05 39.10 -24.52
CA TRP A 471 -28.69 38.76 -23.26
C TRP A 471 -30.11 38.24 -23.52
N GLU A 472 -30.48 37.15 -22.85
CA GLU A 472 -31.79 36.53 -22.97
C GLU A 472 -32.92 37.49 -22.58
N SER A 473 -32.70 38.32 -21.57
CA SER A 473 -33.61 39.39 -21.15
C SER A 473 -33.93 40.39 -22.27
N GLU A 474 -33.02 40.66 -23.19
CA GLU A 474 -33.24 41.54 -24.36
C GLU A 474 -34.13 40.87 -25.44
N PHE A 475 -34.19 39.55 -25.47
CA PHE A 475 -35.08 38.79 -26.37
C PHE A 475 -36.47 38.63 -25.77
N VAL A 476 -36.54 38.24 -24.49
CA VAL A 476 -37.78 38.07 -23.72
C VAL A 476 -38.55 39.39 -23.63
N SER A 477 -37.88 40.51 -23.33
CA SER A 477 -38.51 41.85 -23.31
C SER A 477 -39.05 42.33 -24.67
N ARG A 478 -38.58 41.74 -25.77
CA ARG A 478 -39.06 42.01 -27.13
C ARG A 478 -40.09 40.99 -27.62
N GLY A 479 -40.51 40.06 -26.76
CA GLY A 479 -41.48 39.02 -27.07
C GLY A 479 -40.98 37.95 -28.05
N VAL A 480 -39.65 37.78 -28.16
CA VAL A 480 -39.03 36.82 -29.10
C VAL A 480 -38.35 35.70 -28.32
N ALA A 481 -38.60 34.45 -28.71
CA ALA A 481 -37.96 33.29 -28.08
C ALA A 481 -36.42 33.35 -28.21
N PHE A 482 -35.72 33.03 -27.12
CA PHE A 482 -34.27 32.92 -27.11
C PHE A 482 -33.84 31.55 -27.65
N GLY A 483 -33.18 31.53 -28.81
CA GLY A 483 -32.74 30.30 -29.46
C GLY A 483 -33.88 29.49 -30.09
N ARG A 484 -33.80 28.15 -30.00
CA ARG A 484 -34.77 27.21 -30.60
C ARG A 484 -35.71 26.55 -29.57
N ALA A 485 -35.96 27.23 -28.45
CA ALA A 485 -36.95 26.79 -27.46
C ALA A 485 -38.34 27.37 -27.79
N GLY A 486 -39.24 26.51 -28.31
CA GLY A 486 -40.68 26.78 -28.40
C GLY A 486 -41.26 26.89 -29.81
N VAL A 487 -42.10 25.92 -30.18
CA VAL A 487 -43.53 26.06 -30.54
C VAL A 487 -44.04 24.80 -31.28
N TRP A 488 -44.95 24.09 -30.60
CA TRP A 488 -46.03 23.21 -31.09
C TRP A 488 -45.76 21.91 -31.87
N ASN A 489 -46.44 20.85 -31.41
CA ASN A 489 -47.58 20.35 -32.19
C ASN A 489 -48.72 19.80 -31.31
N LYS A 490 -49.98 20.01 -31.71
CA LYS A 490 -51.18 19.40 -31.10
C LYS A 490 -51.61 18.18 -31.92
N THR A 491 -51.28 16.97 -31.45
CA THR A 491 -52.02 15.69 -31.56
C THR A 491 -51.08 14.57 -31.10
N GLY A 492 -51.60 13.54 -30.42
CA GLY A 492 -50.78 12.60 -29.66
C GLY A 492 -50.09 11.47 -30.44
N ALA A 493 -49.18 10.80 -29.72
CA ALA A 493 -48.67 9.44 -29.93
C ALA A 493 -47.87 9.09 -31.21
N SER A 494 -46.55 9.24 -31.13
CA SER A 494 -45.58 8.16 -31.44
C SER A 494 -44.16 8.58 -31.02
N GLN A 495 -43.38 7.68 -30.42
CA GLN A 495 -41.96 7.96 -30.13
C GLN A 495 -41.15 8.13 -31.43
N PRO A 496 -40.24 9.12 -31.53
CA PRO A 496 -39.28 9.18 -32.61
C PRO A 496 -38.13 8.20 -32.35
N THR A 497 -37.89 7.32 -33.31
CA THR A 497 -36.70 6.47 -33.37
C THR A 497 -35.43 7.33 -33.41
N HIS A 498 -34.45 7.01 -32.57
CA HIS A 498 -33.12 7.63 -32.65
C HIS A 498 -32.39 7.15 -33.91
N GLY A 499 -32.50 7.93 -34.98
CA GLY A 499 -31.66 7.77 -36.16
C GLY A 499 -30.20 8.05 -35.82
N SER A 500 -29.30 7.20 -36.34
CA SER A 500 -27.86 7.36 -36.24
C SER A 500 -27.41 8.73 -36.75
N LEU A 501 -26.72 9.49 -35.90
CA LEU A 501 -25.97 10.68 -36.32
C LEU A 501 -24.55 10.23 -36.72
N SER A 502 -24.22 10.47 -37.99
CA SER A 502 -22.89 10.22 -38.55
C SER A 502 -21.83 11.06 -37.85
N SER A 503 -20.72 10.42 -37.47
CA SER A 503 -19.56 11.09 -36.88
C SER A 503 -18.86 12.00 -37.90
N GLU A 504 -19.10 13.31 -37.81
CA GLU A 504 -18.12 14.32 -38.22
C GLU A 504 -17.53 14.94 -36.95
N MET A 505 -16.32 14.52 -36.58
CA MET A 505 -15.58 15.09 -35.45
C MET A 505 -15.29 16.58 -35.72
N HIS A 506 -15.96 17.46 -34.97
CA HIS A 506 -15.40 18.78 -34.71
C HIS A 506 -14.35 18.65 -33.61
N GLU A 507 -13.10 19.00 -33.92
CA GLU A 507 -12.11 19.31 -32.89
C GLU A 507 -12.62 20.51 -32.08
N TRP A 508 -13.06 20.24 -30.85
CA TRP A 508 -13.17 21.27 -29.83
C TRP A 508 -11.74 21.70 -29.44
N CYS A 509 -11.56 22.90 -28.91
CA CYS A 509 -10.33 23.18 -28.16
C CYS A 509 -10.17 22.05 -27.12
N PRO A 510 -9.00 21.42 -26.99
CA PRO A 510 -8.80 20.47 -25.91
C PRO A 510 -9.11 21.20 -24.61
N VAL A 511 -10.07 20.66 -23.85
CA VAL A 511 -10.22 21.05 -22.46
C VAL A 511 -8.86 20.72 -21.84
N PRO A 512 -8.13 21.70 -21.26
CA PRO A 512 -6.84 21.41 -20.65
C PRO A 512 -7.07 20.31 -19.62
N THR A 513 -6.18 19.33 -19.57
CA THR A 513 -6.27 18.21 -18.62
C THR A 513 -6.40 18.78 -17.22
N ILE A 514 -7.60 18.70 -16.64
CA ILE A 514 -7.87 19.20 -15.29
C ILE A 514 -7.25 18.19 -14.33
N SER A 515 -5.98 18.42 -13.99
CA SER A 515 -5.35 17.74 -12.87
C SER A 515 -6.05 18.18 -11.58
N SER A 516 -6.15 17.29 -10.59
CA SER A 516 -6.87 17.54 -9.33
C SER A 516 -6.32 18.70 -8.47
N TRP A 517 -5.17 19.25 -8.88
CA TRP A 517 -4.47 20.36 -8.22
C TRP A 517 -4.51 21.66 -9.05
N GLY A 518 -5.21 21.64 -10.19
CA GLY A 518 -5.35 22.75 -11.11
C GLY A 518 -6.69 23.50 -10.95
N PHE A 519 -6.59 24.72 -10.42
CA PHE A 519 -7.54 25.84 -10.55
C PHE A 519 -8.63 26.04 -9.46
N ILE A 520 -8.62 27.27 -8.91
CA ILE A 520 -9.65 27.98 -8.13
C ILE A 520 -10.44 27.16 -7.09
N ASN A 521 -9.94 27.16 -5.84
CA ASN A 521 -10.64 26.68 -4.65
C ASN A 521 -11.77 27.62 -4.16
N SER A 522 -12.44 28.42 -5.02
CA SER A 522 -13.48 29.37 -4.58
C SER A 522 -14.89 28.86 -4.90
N GLY A 523 -15.69 28.60 -3.86
CA GLY A 523 -17.11 28.27 -3.97
C GLY A 523 -18.02 29.47 -3.75
N VAL A 524 -19.35 29.28 -3.86
CA VAL A 524 -20.34 30.34 -3.55
C VAL A 524 -20.22 30.82 -2.10
N SER A 525 -19.90 29.90 -1.18
CA SER A 525 -19.61 30.20 0.23
C SER A 525 -18.44 31.17 0.41
N THR A 526 -17.40 31.08 -0.41
CA THR A 526 -16.23 31.98 -0.38
C THR A 526 -16.62 33.44 -0.62
N PHE A 527 -17.64 33.69 -1.43
CA PHE A 527 -18.18 35.03 -1.70
C PHE A 527 -19.23 35.49 -0.70
N ALA A 528 -19.97 34.55 -0.08
CA ALA A 528 -20.98 34.85 0.93
C ALA A 528 -20.36 35.14 2.32
N HIS A 529 -19.28 34.45 2.68
CA HIS A 529 -18.60 34.54 3.97
C HIS A 529 -17.09 34.84 3.76
N PRO A 530 -16.73 36.06 3.31
CA PRO A 530 -15.37 36.40 2.92
C PRO A 530 -14.36 36.36 4.08
N ASP A 531 -14.80 36.42 5.33
CA ASP A 531 -13.92 36.43 6.52
C ASP A 531 -13.79 35.06 7.21
N GLU A 532 -14.60 34.06 6.83
CA GLU A 532 -14.61 32.74 7.49
C GLU A 532 -13.63 31.74 6.83
N VAL A 533 -12.95 30.95 7.66
CA VAL A 533 -12.15 29.78 7.22
C VAL A 533 -13.06 28.55 7.26
N ASN A 534 -13.39 27.99 6.09
CA ASN A 534 -14.30 26.86 6.00
C ASN A 534 -13.52 25.53 6.02
N VAL A 535 -13.35 24.97 7.22
CA VAL A 535 -12.61 23.70 7.40
C VAL A 535 -13.39 22.53 6.82
N ASP A 536 -14.71 22.43 7.02
CA ASP A 536 -15.56 21.33 6.52
C ASP A 536 -15.45 21.13 5.00
N PHE A 537 -15.43 22.22 4.23
CA PHE A 537 -15.25 22.19 2.77
C PHE A 537 -13.86 21.70 2.37
N ASP A 538 -12.82 22.08 3.11
CA ASP A 538 -11.45 21.62 2.86
C ASP A 538 -11.16 20.23 3.45
N GLU A 539 -11.90 19.73 4.44
CA GLU A 539 -11.91 18.32 4.85
C GLU A 539 -12.47 17.43 3.73
N LEU A 540 -13.58 17.86 3.11
CA LEU A 540 -14.19 17.24 1.93
C LEU A 540 -13.31 17.28 0.66
N ASN A 541 -12.26 18.10 0.64
CA ASN A 541 -11.26 18.20 -0.44
C ASN A 541 -9.86 17.67 -0.04
N ALA A 542 -9.59 17.48 1.26
CA ALA A 542 -8.38 16.85 1.78
C ALA A 542 -8.53 15.32 1.75
N LEU A 543 -9.74 14.83 2.06
CA LEU A 543 -10.23 13.62 1.44
C LEU A 543 -10.43 13.91 -0.05
N VAL A 544 -9.77 13.17 -0.94
CA VAL A 544 -10.24 13.09 -2.33
C VAL A 544 -11.57 12.36 -2.27
N SER A 545 -12.67 13.11 -2.30
CA SER A 545 -14.00 12.51 -2.30
C SER A 545 -14.22 11.74 -3.59
N VAL A 546 -14.19 10.42 -3.50
CA VAL A 546 -14.78 9.52 -4.49
C VAL A 546 -16.30 9.62 -4.34
N ALA A 547 -16.83 10.78 -4.75
CA ALA A 547 -18.24 11.12 -4.63
C ALA A 547 -19.05 10.49 -5.76
N ASP A 548 -19.56 9.28 -5.53
CA ASP A 548 -21.01 9.15 -5.38
C ASP A 548 -21.41 7.89 -4.60
N SER A 549 -22.19 8.08 -3.53
CA SER A 549 -22.36 7.11 -2.44
C SER A 549 -23.41 6.01 -2.70
N SER A 550 -23.48 5.51 -3.95
CA SER A 550 -24.46 4.49 -4.37
C SER A 550 -23.93 3.34 -5.23
N ASN A 551 -22.63 3.33 -5.61
CA ASN A 551 -22.05 2.25 -6.43
C ASN A 551 -20.63 1.87 -5.98
N THR A 552 -20.52 1.16 -4.85
CA THR A 552 -19.24 0.65 -4.31
C THR A 552 -18.54 -0.38 -5.21
N HIS A 553 -19.20 -0.89 -6.26
CA HIS A 553 -18.70 -2.01 -7.07
C HIS A 553 -17.91 -1.63 -8.33
N GLN A 554 -17.76 -0.34 -8.67
CA GLN A 554 -17.00 0.10 -9.86
C GLN A 554 -15.67 0.82 -9.53
N ILE A 555 -15.47 1.28 -8.29
CA ILE A 555 -14.25 1.99 -7.87
C ILE A 555 -13.00 1.11 -8.02
N TRP A 556 -13.12 -0.19 -7.69
CA TRP A 556 -12.04 -1.18 -7.78
C TRP A 556 -11.53 -1.44 -9.21
N SER A 557 -12.36 -1.25 -10.23
CA SER A 557 -11.97 -1.52 -11.63
C SER A 557 -11.10 -0.41 -12.25
N TRP A 558 -11.25 0.84 -11.78
CA TRP A 558 -10.45 1.96 -12.30
C TRP A 558 -9.06 2.06 -11.65
N LEU A 559 -8.93 1.60 -10.39
CA LEU A 559 -7.62 1.51 -9.71
C LEU A 559 -6.66 0.52 -10.41
N GLN A 560 -7.18 -0.49 -11.09
CA GLN A 560 -6.39 -1.46 -11.88
C GLN A 560 -5.68 -0.84 -13.10
N HIS A 561 -5.98 0.41 -13.47
CA HIS A 561 -5.39 1.06 -14.65
C HIS A 561 -4.17 1.96 -14.34
N PHE A 562 -3.78 2.10 -13.07
CA PHE A 562 -2.58 2.86 -12.66
C PHE A 562 -1.64 2.02 -11.75
N PRO A 563 -0.63 1.34 -12.33
CA PRO A 563 0.19 0.36 -11.60
C PRO A 563 0.94 0.87 -10.36
N HIS A 564 1.18 2.18 -10.26
CA HIS A 564 2.03 2.78 -9.20
C HIS A 564 1.28 3.40 -8.01
N LEU A 565 -0.06 3.41 -8.02
CA LEU A 565 -0.85 3.89 -6.87
C LEU A 565 -1.23 2.77 -5.89
N SER A 566 -1.25 1.52 -6.35
CA SER A 566 -1.57 0.34 -5.51
C SER A 566 -0.56 0.13 -4.37
N GLU A 567 0.71 0.52 -4.56
CA GLU A 567 1.79 0.36 -3.56
C GLU A 567 1.69 1.35 -2.39
N LEU A 568 0.84 2.38 -2.48
CA LEU A 568 0.57 3.33 -1.39
C LEU A 568 -0.56 2.86 -0.46
N THR A 569 -1.49 2.06 -0.98
CA THR A 569 -2.71 1.65 -0.26
C THR A 569 -2.58 0.35 0.53
N THR A 570 -1.51 -0.44 0.30
CA THR A 570 -1.36 -1.80 0.85
C THR A 570 -1.01 -1.92 2.33
N ASN A 571 -0.75 -0.81 3.04
CA ASN A 571 -0.43 -0.83 4.48
C ASN A 571 -1.60 -0.42 5.40
N PHE A 572 -2.81 -0.23 4.88
CA PHE A 572 -3.98 0.13 5.67
C PHE A 572 -5.00 -1.00 5.81
N ASN A 573 -4.82 -1.87 6.82
CA ASN A 573 -5.91 -2.64 7.40
C ASN A 573 -5.70 -2.83 8.91
N PRO A 574 -6.56 -2.28 9.79
CA PRO A 574 -6.25 -2.16 11.21
C PRO A 574 -6.80 -3.34 12.05
N SER A 575 -6.13 -4.48 11.99
CA SER A 575 -6.27 -5.54 13.00
C SER A 575 -5.07 -5.49 13.96
N LEU A 576 -5.11 -4.55 14.91
CA LEU A 576 -4.07 -4.44 15.92
C LEU A 576 -4.04 -5.68 16.81
N PRO A 577 -2.86 -6.22 17.15
CA PRO A 577 -2.74 -7.31 18.10
C PRO A 577 -3.21 -6.86 19.50
N PRO A 578 -3.69 -7.78 20.36
CA PRO A 578 -4.15 -7.41 21.69
C PRO A 578 -2.97 -7.08 22.63
N SER A 579 -2.88 -5.81 23.04
CA SER A 579 -2.25 -5.26 24.25
C SER A 579 -1.05 -6.04 24.81
N LEU A 580 0.15 -5.48 24.63
CA LEU A 580 1.39 -5.91 25.28
C LEU A 580 1.18 -6.36 26.74
N ALA A 581 1.64 -7.58 27.06
CA ALA A 581 1.53 -8.20 28.39
C ALA A 581 2.25 -7.45 29.52
N LEU A 582 3.00 -6.39 29.18
CA LEU A 582 3.67 -5.46 30.10
C LEU A 582 2.69 -4.63 30.95
N PHE A 583 1.43 -4.49 30.51
CA PHE A 583 0.45 -3.60 31.17
C PHE A 583 -0.88 -4.31 31.47
N PRO A 584 -0.96 -5.14 32.54
CA PRO A 584 -2.17 -5.93 32.84
C PRO A 584 -3.46 -5.10 33.01
N GLU A 585 -3.36 -3.84 33.48
CA GLU A 585 -4.51 -2.96 33.68
C GLU A 585 -5.14 -2.45 32.36
N LEU A 586 -4.37 -2.36 31.26
CA LEU A 586 -4.92 -1.98 29.95
C LEU A 586 -5.93 -3.01 29.45
N SER A 587 -5.70 -4.31 29.72
CA SER A 587 -6.61 -5.40 29.32
C SER A 587 -8.01 -5.30 29.92
N LYS A 588 -8.15 -4.66 31.10
CA LYS A 588 -9.45 -4.43 31.77
C LYS A 588 -10.21 -3.24 31.20
N SER A 589 -9.55 -2.35 30.45
CA SER A 589 -10.12 -1.08 29.98
C SER A 589 -11.03 -1.21 28.75
N GLY A 590 -11.05 -2.39 28.11
CA GLY A 590 -11.88 -2.70 26.95
C GLY A 590 -11.34 -2.21 25.60
N HIS A 591 -10.27 -1.40 25.59
CA HIS A 591 -9.64 -0.88 24.37
C HIS A 591 -8.10 -0.86 24.44
N GLY A 592 -7.49 -2.01 24.74
CA GLY A 592 -6.03 -2.14 24.80
C GLY A 592 -5.34 -1.83 23.46
N GLU A 593 -6.01 -2.16 22.35
CA GLU A 593 -5.58 -1.94 20.97
C GLU A 593 -5.27 -0.47 20.64
N LEU A 594 -5.86 0.49 21.37
CA LEU A 594 -5.59 1.91 21.19
C LEU A 594 -4.18 2.32 21.65
N PHE A 595 -3.62 1.61 22.63
CA PHE A 595 -2.25 1.84 23.10
C PHE A 595 -1.25 1.27 22.08
N ASP A 596 -1.52 0.09 21.53
CA ASP A 596 -0.73 -0.49 20.44
C ASP A 596 -0.80 0.39 19.18
N TYR A 597 -1.98 0.96 18.88
CA TYR A 597 -2.14 1.91 17.75
C TYR A 597 -1.34 3.19 17.96
N TYR A 598 -1.32 3.72 19.19
CA TYR A 598 -0.45 4.85 19.53
C TYR A 598 1.02 4.51 19.24
N LEU A 599 1.52 3.35 19.71
CA LEU A 599 2.92 2.96 19.48
C LEU A 599 3.25 2.67 18.00
N GLN A 600 2.36 2.01 17.27
CA GLN A 600 2.62 1.56 15.90
C GLN A 600 2.28 2.60 14.83
N GLN A 601 1.35 3.53 15.09
CA GLN A 601 0.83 4.46 14.10
C GLN A 601 0.97 5.93 14.48
N VAL A 602 0.86 6.29 15.77
CA VAL A 602 1.03 7.69 16.20
C VAL A 602 2.52 8.01 16.37
N CYS A 603 3.26 7.27 17.19
CA CYS A 603 4.67 7.54 17.49
C CYS A 603 5.59 7.63 16.26
N PRO A 604 5.51 6.77 15.23
CA PRO A 604 6.37 6.90 14.05
C PRO A 604 6.09 8.17 13.22
N ARG A 605 4.89 8.75 13.33
CA ARG A 605 4.48 9.98 12.62
C ARG A 605 4.86 11.27 13.37
N THR A 606 5.70 11.17 14.40
CA THR A 606 6.21 12.32 15.19
C THR A 606 7.74 12.51 15.07
N THR A 607 8.39 11.82 14.14
CA THR A 607 9.82 11.98 13.85
C THR A 607 10.04 11.78 12.36
N ALA A 608 10.93 12.59 11.76
CA ALA A 608 11.35 12.39 10.38
C ALA A 608 12.46 11.33 10.23
N SER A 609 13.04 10.88 11.34
CA SER A 609 14.14 9.92 11.33
C SER A 609 13.66 8.52 10.97
N SER A 610 14.36 7.86 10.04
CA SER A 610 14.18 6.45 9.73
C SER A 610 15.05 5.50 10.57
N THR A 611 15.98 6.05 11.35
CA THR A 611 16.98 5.29 12.13
C THR A 611 16.69 5.31 13.63
N PHE A 612 16.18 6.43 14.18
CA PHE A 612 15.93 6.61 15.60
C PHE A 612 14.43 6.54 15.95
N SER A 613 14.12 5.82 17.03
CA SER A 613 12.75 5.74 17.55
C SER A 613 12.29 7.07 18.17
N SER A 614 11.06 7.47 17.84
CA SER A 614 10.41 8.68 18.34
C SER A 614 10.50 8.82 19.87
N PRO A 615 10.77 10.03 20.42
CA PRO A 615 10.68 10.30 21.86
C PRO A 615 9.35 9.88 22.50
N PHE A 616 8.25 9.92 21.75
CA PHE A 616 6.92 9.48 22.19
C PHE A 616 6.83 7.97 22.43
N ALA A 617 7.75 7.19 21.88
CA ALA A 617 7.99 5.80 22.24
C ALA A 617 9.19 5.69 23.20
N SER A 618 10.38 6.17 22.83
CA SER A 618 11.63 5.91 23.57
C SER A 618 11.72 6.55 24.96
N VAL A 619 11.03 7.67 25.21
CA VAL A 619 10.99 8.35 26.52
C VAL A 619 9.72 7.99 27.29
N ILE A 620 8.57 7.99 26.62
CA ILE A 620 7.26 7.82 27.29
C ILE A 620 6.94 6.35 27.59
N LEU A 621 7.30 5.39 26.72
CA LEU A 621 6.96 3.97 26.95
C LEU A 621 7.67 3.38 28.19
N PRO A 622 8.97 3.61 28.45
CA PRO A 622 9.59 3.17 29.70
C PRO A 622 8.96 3.82 30.93
N PHE A 623 8.55 5.09 30.83
CA PHE A 623 7.88 5.82 31.91
C PHE A 623 6.46 5.27 32.21
N CYS A 624 5.76 4.74 31.22
CA CYS A 624 4.44 4.12 31.42
C CYS A 624 4.48 2.94 32.41
N LEU A 625 5.62 2.26 32.59
CA LEU A 625 5.77 1.15 33.54
C LEU A 625 5.51 1.54 35.01
N SER A 626 5.63 2.83 35.34
CA SER A 626 5.36 3.39 36.67
C SER A 626 4.21 4.41 36.69
N ALA A 627 3.48 4.58 35.59
CA ALA A 627 2.45 5.62 35.44
C ALA A 627 1.08 5.20 36.00
N SER A 628 0.24 6.18 36.30
CA SER A 628 -1.13 5.96 36.74
C SER A 628 -2.05 5.57 35.56
N PRO A 629 -3.23 4.98 35.83
CA PRO A 629 -4.26 4.76 34.80
C PRO A 629 -4.66 6.02 34.01
N THR A 630 -4.43 7.22 34.55
CA THR A 630 -4.77 8.50 33.89
C THR A 630 -3.95 8.72 32.62
N LEU A 631 -2.66 8.39 32.65
CA LEU A 631 -1.79 8.52 31.47
C LEU A 631 -2.23 7.57 30.36
N PHE A 632 -2.55 6.32 30.69
CA PHE A 632 -3.05 5.35 29.72
C PHE A 632 -4.34 5.84 29.04
N LYS A 633 -5.29 6.39 29.79
CA LYS A 633 -6.50 7.01 29.20
C LYS A 633 -6.16 8.16 28.25
N ALA A 634 -5.20 9.02 28.60
CA ALA A 634 -4.80 10.13 27.75
C ALA A 634 -4.12 9.64 26.43
N ILE A 635 -3.28 8.61 26.51
CA ILE A 635 -2.67 7.94 25.35
C ILE A 635 -3.74 7.26 24.47
N GLN A 636 -4.66 6.50 25.07
CA GLN A 636 -5.78 5.85 24.37
C GLN A 636 -6.71 6.89 23.72
N ALA A 637 -6.93 8.04 24.35
CA ALA A 637 -7.70 9.14 23.77
C ALA A 637 -7.04 9.69 22.50
N LEU A 638 -5.72 9.95 22.54
CA LEU A 638 -4.97 10.41 21.37
C LEU A 638 -4.95 9.37 20.25
N GLY A 639 -4.73 8.09 20.59
CA GLY A 639 -4.79 6.98 19.64
C GLY A 639 -6.16 6.88 18.95
N ALA A 640 -7.26 6.90 19.70
CA ALA A 640 -8.62 6.88 19.16
C ALA A 640 -8.97 8.14 18.35
N CYS A 641 -8.49 9.32 18.76
CA CYS A 641 -8.65 10.55 17.99
C CYS A 641 -7.98 10.42 16.61
N HIS A 642 -6.71 10.02 16.57
CA HIS A 642 -5.99 9.82 15.31
C HIS A 642 -6.63 8.73 14.44
N TRP A 643 -7.08 7.62 15.02
CA TRP A 643 -7.75 6.54 14.29
C TRP A 643 -9.15 6.93 13.78
N SER A 644 -9.85 7.86 14.46
CA SER A 644 -11.19 8.31 14.05
C SER A 644 -11.24 8.90 12.63
N ARG A 645 -10.09 9.40 12.15
CA ARG A 645 -9.87 9.90 10.78
C ARG A 645 -10.11 8.84 9.70
N LEU A 646 -9.82 7.56 10.02
CA LEU A 646 -10.01 6.40 9.13
C LEU A 646 -11.27 5.61 9.48
N ASN A 647 -11.64 5.54 10.76
CA ASN A 647 -12.82 4.85 11.23
C ASN A 647 -13.58 5.73 12.26
N PRO A 648 -14.62 6.48 11.84
CA PRO A 648 -15.34 7.43 12.70
C PRO A 648 -15.91 6.85 14.00
N SER A 649 -16.07 5.52 14.12
CA SER A 649 -16.54 4.87 15.36
C SER A 649 -15.64 5.16 16.56
N TYR A 650 -14.34 5.40 16.35
CA TYR A 650 -13.39 5.72 17.41
C TYR A 650 -13.50 7.15 17.95
N GLY A 651 -14.17 8.08 17.25
CA GLY A 651 -14.30 9.47 17.72
C GLY A 651 -15.02 9.58 19.07
N ALA A 652 -16.10 8.81 19.25
CA ALA A 652 -16.83 8.75 20.53
C ALA A 652 -16.00 8.08 21.65
N ILE A 653 -15.17 7.09 21.30
CA ILE A 653 -14.28 6.39 22.23
C ILE A 653 -13.16 7.33 22.70
N GLY A 654 -12.53 8.06 21.78
CA GLY A 654 -11.51 9.06 22.08
C GLY A 654 -12.05 10.18 22.97
N LEU A 655 -13.24 10.71 22.67
CA LEU A 655 -13.89 11.74 23.48
C LEU A 655 -14.19 11.24 24.91
N ARG A 656 -14.61 9.98 25.08
CA ARG A 656 -14.81 9.36 26.40
C ARG A 656 -13.51 9.33 27.19
N TYR A 657 -12.44 8.78 26.63
CA TYR A 657 -11.15 8.68 27.32
C TYR A 657 -10.52 10.05 27.62
N LYS A 658 -10.63 11.02 26.70
CA LYS A 658 -10.26 12.43 26.94
C LYS A 658 -11.02 13.01 28.13
N SER A 659 -12.34 12.81 28.18
CA SER A 659 -13.18 13.34 29.26
C SER A 659 -12.84 12.73 30.62
N GLU A 660 -12.51 11.45 30.66
CA GLU A 660 -12.04 10.78 31.88
C GLU A 660 -10.66 11.28 32.30
N ALA A 661 -9.68 11.32 31.40
CA ALA A 661 -8.34 11.80 31.70
C ALA A 661 -8.35 13.26 32.20
N LEU A 662 -9.17 14.14 31.60
CA LEU A 662 -9.39 15.50 32.07
C LEU A 662 -10.01 15.58 33.47
N ARG A 663 -11.01 14.73 33.76
CA ARG A 663 -11.64 14.67 35.08
C ARG A 663 -10.65 14.22 36.15
N ASP A 664 -9.91 13.15 35.85
CA ASP A 664 -8.97 12.52 36.77
C ASP A 664 -7.76 13.48 37.02
N LEU A 665 -7.24 14.14 35.99
CA LEU A 665 -6.24 15.23 36.10
C LEU A 665 -6.75 16.42 36.93
N ARG A 666 -7.99 16.88 36.68
CA ARG A 666 -8.60 17.98 37.46
C ARG A 666 -8.76 17.61 38.93
N GLN A 667 -9.17 16.38 39.22
CA GLN A 667 -9.28 15.88 40.58
C GLN A 667 -7.90 15.92 41.26
N ARG A 668 -6.87 15.38 40.59
CA ARG A 668 -5.49 15.34 41.09
C ARG A 668 -4.94 16.74 41.44
N LEU A 669 -5.06 17.69 40.52
CA LEU A 669 -4.69 19.10 40.73
C LEU A 669 -5.43 19.76 41.90
N SER A 670 -6.68 19.33 42.16
CA SER A 670 -7.51 19.86 43.25
C SER A 670 -7.20 19.21 44.61
N SER A 671 -6.79 17.94 44.65
CA SER A 671 -6.56 17.18 45.88
C SER A 671 -5.11 17.22 46.36
N GLU A 672 -4.14 17.11 45.46
CA GLU A 672 -2.70 17.11 45.78
C GLU A 672 -2.10 18.52 45.80
N GLY A 673 -2.78 19.47 45.14
CA GLY A 673 -2.39 20.87 45.03
C GLY A 673 -1.31 21.13 43.96
N SER A 674 -1.36 22.31 43.35
CA SER A 674 -0.53 22.67 42.18
C SER A 674 0.97 22.54 42.42
N LEU A 675 1.46 22.70 43.65
CA LEU A 675 2.89 22.58 43.97
C LEU A 675 3.35 21.12 43.83
N THR A 676 2.62 20.18 44.45
CA THR A 676 2.89 18.73 44.35
C THR A 676 2.82 18.28 42.90
N CYS A 677 1.74 18.62 42.20
CA CYS A 677 1.55 18.28 40.78
C CYS A 677 2.58 18.95 39.87
N SER A 678 3.12 20.12 40.23
CA SER A 678 4.17 20.77 39.43
C SER A 678 5.47 19.98 39.43
N MET A 679 5.76 19.21 40.49
CA MET A 679 6.98 18.41 40.64
C MET A 679 6.88 17.00 40.03
N ASP A 680 5.66 16.55 39.68
CA ASP A 680 5.44 15.24 39.06
C ASP A 680 5.59 15.30 37.53
N PRO A 681 6.50 14.53 36.90
CA PRO A 681 6.58 14.45 35.44
C PRO A 681 5.30 13.89 34.78
N GLU A 682 4.55 13.00 35.44
CA GLU A 682 3.37 12.35 34.85
C GLU A 682 2.29 13.36 34.46
N VAL A 683 2.09 14.37 35.31
CA VAL A 683 1.13 15.46 35.09
C VAL A 683 1.42 16.19 33.78
N LEU A 684 2.69 16.46 33.49
CA LEU A 684 3.08 17.10 32.24
C LEU A 684 2.87 16.17 31.04
N VAL A 685 3.17 14.87 31.13
CA VAL A 685 2.94 13.91 30.03
C VAL A 685 1.44 13.75 29.73
N ILE A 686 0.58 13.67 30.75
CA ILE A 686 -0.88 13.67 30.57
C ILE A 686 -1.32 14.94 29.81
N MET A 687 -0.75 16.10 30.16
CA MET A 687 -1.04 17.35 29.46
C MET A 687 -0.49 17.38 28.02
N ILE A 688 0.62 16.72 27.70
CA ILE A 688 1.11 16.55 26.31
C ILE A 688 0.09 15.76 25.49
N MET A 689 -0.37 14.61 26.00
CA MET A 689 -1.32 13.75 25.30
C MET A 689 -2.64 14.46 25.03
N LEU A 690 -3.14 15.22 26.01
CA LEU A 690 -4.35 16.03 25.84
C LEU A 690 -4.11 17.21 24.89
N CYS A 691 -2.96 17.89 24.96
CA CYS A 691 -2.60 18.95 24.01
C CYS A 691 -2.55 18.43 22.56
N LEU A 692 -1.92 17.27 22.35
CA LEU A 692 -1.87 16.61 21.04
C LEU A 692 -3.26 16.15 20.58
N TYR A 693 -4.13 15.67 21.46
CA TYR A 693 -5.52 15.37 21.10
C TYR A 693 -6.18 16.62 20.50
N GLU A 694 -6.12 17.76 21.18
CA GLU A 694 -6.76 18.99 20.71
C GLU A 694 -6.13 19.51 19.41
N ILE A 695 -4.83 19.27 19.20
CA ILE A 695 -4.13 19.57 17.94
C ILE A 695 -4.61 18.65 16.80
N VAL A 696 -4.76 17.34 17.03
CA VAL A 696 -5.21 16.38 16.02
C VAL A 696 -6.68 16.61 15.66
N ASP A 697 -7.57 16.74 16.65
CA ASP A 697 -9.02 16.83 16.49
C ASP A 697 -9.43 18.06 15.66
N LYS A 698 -9.13 19.27 16.13
CA LYS A 698 -9.57 20.53 15.49
C LYS A 698 -8.49 21.62 15.41
N CYS A 699 -7.40 21.46 16.16
CA CYS A 699 -6.32 22.43 16.29
C CYS A 699 -6.83 23.85 16.63
N ASP A 700 -7.83 23.95 17.51
CA ASP A 700 -8.49 25.23 17.84
C ASP A 700 -7.91 25.90 19.09
N GLN A 701 -8.65 26.78 19.77
CA GLN A 701 -8.12 27.45 20.97
C GLN A 701 -7.91 26.50 22.17
N GLN A 702 -8.48 25.29 22.17
CA GLN A 702 -8.46 24.36 23.30
C GLN A 702 -7.04 23.86 23.63
N TRP A 703 -6.20 23.53 22.63
CA TRP A 703 -4.82 23.10 22.90
C TRP A 703 -3.99 24.20 23.59
N THR A 704 -4.30 25.47 23.33
CA THR A 704 -3.63 26.61 24.00
C THR A 704 -3.96 26.72 25.49
N ILE A 705 -5.05 26.07 25.96
CA ILE A 705 -5.38 25.96 27.39
C ILE A 705 -4.38 25.01 28.07
N HIS A 706 -4.08 23.87 27.45
CA HIS A 706 -3.05 22.94 27.94
C HIS A 706 -1.67 23.59 27.97
N LEU A 707 -1.30 24.33 26.91
CA LEU A 707 -0.05 25.09 26.84
C LEU A 707 0.10 26.09 28.00
N LYS A 708 -0.96 26.85 28.31
CA LYS A 708 -0.97 27.81 29.43
C LYS A 708 -0.87 27.11 30.79
N GLY A 709 -1.65 26.05 31.01
CA GLY A 709 -1.60 25.30 32.27
C GLY A 709 -0.23 24.64 32.51
N ALA A 710 0.40 24.12 31.45
CA ALA A 710 1.74 23.55 31.54
C ALA A 710 2.78 24.62 31.90
N ASN A 711 2.71 25.80 31.27
CA ASN A 711 3.55 26.95 31.60
C ASN A 711 3.44 27.34 33.09
N ASP A 712 2.23 27.40 33.63
CA ASP A 712 2.03 27.74 35.06
C ASP A 712 2.66 26.69 36.00
N LEU A 713 2.52 25.39 35.71
CA LEU A 713 3.17 24.32 36.48
C LEU A 713 4.70 24.35 36.35
N ILE A 714 5.24 24.51 35.14
CA ILE A 714 6.68 24.56 34.89
C ILE A 714 7.31 25.79 35.57
N ARG A 715 6.63 26.95 35.55
CA ARG A 715 7.05 28.15 36.29
C ARG A 715 7.04 27.94 37.81
N LEU A 716 6.08 27.19 38.36
CA LEU A 716 6.05 26.83 39.78
C LEU A 716 7.23 25.92 40.15
N ARG A 717 7.48 24.87 39.37
CA ARG A 717 8.64 23.96 39.52
C ARG A 717 9.96 24.72 39.54
N ARG A 718 10.23 25.54 38.51
CA ARG A 718 11.47 26.32 38.37
C ARG A 718 11.69 27.28 39.55
N LYS A 719 10.63 27.98 40.02
CA LYS A 719 10.71 28.85 41.21
C LYS A 719 11.06 28.08 42.49
N GLN A 720 10.49 26.89 42.67
CA GLN A 720 10.78 26.06 43.85
C GLN A 720 12.23 25.55 43.85
N GLN A 721 12.72 25.09 42.70
CA GLN A 721 14.12 24.67 42.51
C GLN A 721 15.10 25.82 42.83
N MET A 722 14.86 27.04 42.33
CA MET A 722 15.68 28.22 42.64
C MET A 722 15.69 28.58 44.13
N THR A 723 14.60 28.29 44.86
CA THR A 723 14.47 28.62 46.30
C THR A 723 15.19 27.62 47.21
N LEU A 724 15.38 26.38 46.76
CA LEU A 724 15.93 25.28 47.57
C LEU A 724 17.47 25.18 47.54
N SER A 725 18.16 26.04 46.80
CA SER A 725 19.64 26.05 46.65
C SER A 725 20.25 24.69 46.24
N GLN A 726 19.43 23.80 45.69
CA GLN A 726 19.93 22.56 45.12
C GLN A 726 20.62 22.89 43.80
N SER A 727 21.89 22.49 43.68
CA SER A 727 22.55 22.29 42.38
C SER A 727 21.55 21.69 41.41
N MET A 728 21.42 22.23 40.20
CA MET A 728 20.49 21.69 39.20
C MET A 728 20.83 20.23 38.93
N ALA A 729 20.12 19.33 39.60
CA ALA A 729 20.16 17.92 39.30
C ALA A 729 19.74 17.79 37.83
N PRO A 730 20.40 16.92 37.04
CA PRO A 730 19.98 16.69 35.67
C PRO A 730 18.49 16.35 35.69
N SER A 731 17.67 17.17 35.03
CA SER A 731 16.23 16.95 34.98
C SER A 731 15.98 15.57 34.38
N ASP A 732 15.03 14.83 34.93
CA ASP A 732 14.70 13.52 34.37
C ASP A 732 14.31 13.68 32.88
N PRO A 733 14.58 12.67 32.02
CA PRO A 733 14.36 12.78 30.59
C PRO A 733 12.91 13.11 30.22
N VAL A 734 11.94 12.69 31.03
CA VAL A 734 10.50 12.88 30.80
C VAL A 734 10.12 14.35 31.03
N THR A 735 10.59 14.96 32.12
CA THR A 735 10.45 16.40 32.38
C THR A 735 11.14 17.22 31.29
N SER A 736 12.38 16.89 30.92
CA SER A 736 13.12 17.66 29.89
C SER A 736 12.35 17.68 28.58
N PHE A 737 11.96 16.48 28.11
CA PHE A 737 11.14 16.31 26.91
C PHE A 737 9.81 17.08 27.00
N ALA A 738 9.15 17.05 28.16
CA ALA A 738 7.89 17.76 28.35
C ALA A 738 8.04 19.30 28.32
N GLU A 739 9.05 19.86 28.98
CA GLU A 739 9.33 21.30 28.92
C GLU A 739 9.70 21.73 27.48
N GLN A 740 10.52 20.95 26.79
CA GLN A 740 10.89 21.18 25.38
C GLN A 740 9.69 21.10 24.44
N PHE A 741 8.81 20.10 24.60
CA PHE A 741 7.57 19.97 23.81
C PHE A 741 6.71 21.22 23.90
N PHE A 742 6.40 21.70 25.11
CA PHE A 742 5.53 22.87 25.28
C PHE A 742 6.21 24.16 24.83
N ALA A 743 7.51 24.34 25.10
CA ALA A 743 8.25 25.49 24.61
C ALA A 743 8.28 25.53 23.06
N PHE A 744 8.47 24.39 22.40
CA PHE A 744 8.46 24.29 20.94
C PHE A 744 7.08 24.65 20.36
N GLN A 745 6.00 24.08 20.91
CA GLN A 745 4.62 24.40 20.51
C GLN A 745 4.30 25.90 20.64
N ASP A 746 4.78 26.56 21.70
CA ASP A 746 4.64 28.01 21.88
C ASP A 746 5.39 28.80 20.80
N VAL A 747 6.67 28.52 20.56
CA VAL A 747 7.45 29.25 19.53
C VAL A 747 6.83 29.07 18.15
N MET A 748 6.51 27.84 17.76
CA MET A 748 5.99 27.53 16.42
C MET A 748 4.60 28.13 16.19
N GLY A 749 3.67 27.99 17.15
CA GLY A 749 2.34 28.62 17.07
C GLY A 749 2.37 30.15 17.07
N ARG A 750 3.36 30.76 17.74
CA ARG A 750 3.56 32.22 17.75
C ARG A 750 4.04 32.80 16.41
N THR A 751 4.69 32.01 15.55
CA THR A 751 5.09 32.48 14.20
C THR A 751 3.90 32.84 13.31
N ALA A 752 2.79 32.11 13.45
CA ALA A 752 1.58 32.35 12.67
C ALA A 752 0.70 33.45 13.28
N CYS A 753 0.38 33.34 14.58
CA CYS A 753 -0.69 34.13 15.21
C CYS A 753 -0.25 35.22 16.21
N ALA A 754 1.06 35.44 16.39
CA ALA A 754 1.66 36.57 17.14
C ALA A 754 1.21 36.78 18.62
N LYS A 755 0.59 35.79 19.29
CA LYS A 755 0.11 35.85 20.68
C LYS A 755 1.20 35.90 21.75
N GLU A 756 0.90 36.47 22.92
CA GLU A 756 1.80 36.61 24.09
C GLU A 756 2.77 35.45 24.34
N VAL A 757 4.00 35.76 24.76
CA VAL A 757 5.05 34.77 25.01
C VAL A 757 4.74 33.99 26.29
N LEU A 758 4.53 32.68 26.17
CA LEU A 758 4.35 31.81 27.33
C LEU A 758 5.70 31.25 27.80
N PHE A 759 6.53 30.76 26.88
CA PHE A 759 7.85 30.21 27.18
C PHE A 759 8.95 31.16 26.64
N GLY A 760 9.82 31.62 27.54
CA GLY A 760 10.84 32.61 27.23
C GLY A 760 12.05 32.04 26.50
N THR A 761 12.98 32.91 26.11
CA THR A 761 14.25 32.51 25.49
C THR A 761 15.17 31.74 26.45
N ASP A 762 14.90 31.77 27.76
CA ASP A 762 15.62 31.04 28.82
C ASP A 762 15.38 29.52 28.80
N TYR A 763 14.43 29.03 28.00
CA TYR A 763 14.18 27.60 27.79
C TYR A 763 15.13 26.98 26.77
N TRP A 764 15.83 27.78 25.96
CA TRP A 764 16.66 27.30 24.85
C TRP A 764 18.13 27.58 25.09
N LYS A 765 18.96 26.53 25.07
CA LYS A 765 20.42 26.70 25.07
C LYS A 765 20.87 27.19 23.68
N PRO A 766 21.62 28.30 23.57
CA PRO A 766 21.97 28.87 22.28
C PRO A 766 23.05 28.07 21.52
N ASP A 767 23.78 27.17 22.17
CA ASP A 767 24.89 26.41 21.58
C ASP A 767 24.53 24.92 21.32
N GLU A 768 23.25 24.55 21.41
CA GLU A 768 22.78 23.16 21.30
C GLU A 768 22.36 22.86 19.84
N ARG A 769 23.30 22.27 19.09
CA ARG A 769 23.25 22.06 17.62
C ARG A 769 22.67 20.74 17.16
N ASN A 770 22.64 19.74 18.04
CA ASN A 770 22.05 18.44 17.73
C ASN A 770 20.57 18.61 17.37
N ILE A 771 20.15 17.98 16.28
CA ILE A 771 18.75 17.98 15.84
C ILE A 771 17.93 17.13 16.83
N ASP A 772 16.90 17.74 17.42
CA ASP A 772 15.93 17.01 18.23
C ASP A 772 14.95 16.24 17.32
N LEU A 773 14.67 14.98 17.66
CA LEU A 773 13.86 14.06 16.85
C LEU A 773 12.39 14.48 16.73
N TRP A 774 11.83 15.10 17.78
CA TRP A 774 10.46 15.63 17.73
C TRP A 774 10.42 16.98 17.01
N MET A 775 11.38 17.86 17.28
CA MET A 775 11.41 19.20 16.69
C MET A 775 11.82 19.18 15.20
N GLY A 776 12.58 18.17 14.75
CA GLY A 776 13.13 18.09 13.39
C GLY A 776 14.12 19.21 13.06
N CYS A 777 14.67 19.88 14.07
CA CYS A 777 15.70 20.92 13.97
C CYS A 777 16.45 21.06 15.30
N SER A 778 17.52 21.85 15.33
CA SER A 778 18.27 22.09 16.58
C SER A 778 17.54 23.06 17.53
N PRO A 779 17.75 22.94 18.86
CA PRO A 779 17.32 23.95 19.83
C PRO A 779 17.92 25.34 19.58
N GLU A 780 19.13 25.44 19.01
CA GLU A 780 19.71 26.71 18.55
C GLU A 780 18.81 27.41 17.50
N LEU A 781 18.29 26.68 16.50
CA LEU A 781 17.36 27.26 15.51
C LEU A 781 16.10 27.83 16.17
N VAL A 782 15.54 27.11 17.14
CA VAL A 782 14.30 27.53 17.83
C VAL A 782 14.54 28.69 18.79
N SER A 783 15.73 28.77 19.41
CA SER A 783 16.19 29.97 20.13
C SER A 783 16.21 31.22 19.23
N ILE A 784 16.65 31.06 17.97
CA ILE A 784 16.67 32.15 16.99
C ILE A 784 15.24 32.51 16.53
N LEU A 785 14.39 31.53 16.22
CA LEU A 785 12.98 31.75 15.86
C LEU A 785 12.17 32.45 16.95
N ALA A 786 12.42 32.14 18.23
CA ALA A 786 11.83 32.83 19.36
C ALA A 786 12.23 34.32 19.35
N LYS A 787 13.53 34.64 19.20
CA LYS A 787 14.05 36.01 19.14
C LYS A 787 13.47 36.80 17.96
N ILE A 788 13.35 36.19 16.77
CA ILE A 788 12.72 36.80 15.59
C ILE A 788 11.26 37.15 15.89
N THR A 789 10.50 36.20 16.45
CA THR A 789 9.06 36.37 16.71
C THR A 789 8.79 37.41 17.80
N ASP A 790 9.64 37.46 18.82
CA ASP A 790 9.55 38.44 19.90
C ASP A 790 9.90 39.86 19.40
N MET A 791 10.96 39.99 18.59
CA MET A 791 11.32 41.26 17.93
C MET A 791 10.25 41.75 16.95
N SER A 792 9.60 40.86 16.21
CA SER A 792 8.55 41.23 15.25
C SER A 792 7.41 42.01 15.89
N ARG A 793 7.12 41.78 17.18
CA ARG A 793 6.06 42.47 17.93
C ARG A 793 6.45 43.89 18.32
N THR A 794 7.69 44.08 18.74
CA THR A 794 8.18 45.41 19.15
C THR A 794 8.51 46.29 17.95
N ARG A 795 8.58 45.74 16.73
CA ARG A 795 8.77 46.46 15.45
C ARG A 795 7.97 47.76 15.37
N ARG A 796 6.68 47.73 15.76
CA ARG A 796 5.76 48.88 15.71
C ARG A 796 5.96 49.91 16.84
N GLN A 797 6.70 49.56 17.89
CA GLN A 797 6.89 50.38 19.09
C GLN A 797 8.14 51.31 19.00
N HIS A 798 8.99 51.13 17.99
CA HIS A 798 10.24 51.87 17.82
C HIS A 798 10.03 53.24 17.15
N THR A 799 9.69 54.25 17.95
CA THR A 799 9.42 55.61 17.44
C THR A 799 10.67 56.46 17.22
N SER A 800 11.77 56.24 17.97
CA SER A 800 13.01 57.00 17.80
C SER A 800 13.97 56.39 16.78
N ASP A 801 14.85 57.19 16.20
CA ASP A 801 15.83 56.69 15.22
C ASP A 801 16.94 55.85 15.86
N ALA A 802 17.23 56.07 17.15
CA ALA A 802 18.13 55.21 17.93
C ALA A 802 17.53 53.80 18.13
N ASP A 803 16.21 53.72 18.39
CA ASP A 803 15.51 52.44 18.51
C ASP A 803 15.50 51.67 17.19
N LYS A 804 15.24 52.37 16.07
CA LYS A 804 15.28 51.77 14.72
C LYS A 804 16.68 51.25 14.34
N ALA A 805 17.73 52.00 14.70
CA ALA A 805 19.11 51.56 14.49
C ALA A 805 19.44 50.32 15.35
N SER A 806 19.02 50.30 16.62
CA SER A 806 19.18 49.15 17.53
C SER A 806 18.42 47.92 17.04
N PHE A 807 17.18 48.09 16.57
CA PHE A 807 16.37 47.03 15.95
C PHE A 807 17.06 46.44 14.72
N SER A 808 17.54 47.29 13.82
CA SER A 808 18.22 46.89 12.57
C SER A 808 19.52 46.12 12.86
N LEU A 809 20.31 46.57 13.84
CA LEU A 809 21.53 45.88 14.27
C LEU A 809 21.25 44.48 14.86
N ARG A 810 20.17 44.34 15.62
CA ARG A 810 19.73 43.04 16.17
C ARG A 810 19.20 42.11 15.08
N ALA A 811 18.41 42.62 14.13
CA ALA A 811 17.91 41.84 12.99
C ALA A 811 19.09 41.27 12.16
N ALA A 812 20.05 42.12 11.80
CA ALA A 812 21.27 41.71 11.10
C ALA A 812 22.24 40.85 11.95
N SER A 813 21.99 40.69 13.25
CA SER A 813 22.68 39.71 14.10
C SER A 813 22.00 38.34 14.07
N LEU A 814 20.66 38.30 14.03
CA LEU A 814 19.89 37.05 13.90
C LEU A 814 20.04 36.45 12.49
N GLU A 815 20.06 37.29 11.47
CA GLU A 815 20.32 36.91 10.07
C GLU A 815 21.67 36.18 9.93
N ARG A 816 22.76 36.80 10.40
CA ARG A 816 24.09 36.17 10.42
C ARG A 816 24.15 34.89 11.26
N GLN A 817 23.40 34.81 12.36
CA GLN A 817 23.31 33.56 13.14
C GLN A 817 22.71 32.44 12.30
N LEU A 818 21.56 32.66 11.63
CA LEU A 818 20.93 31.69 10.73
C LEU A 818 21.77 31.33 9.50
N GLU A 819 22.52 32.28 8.93
CA GLU A 819 23.45 32.02 7.82
C GLU A 819 24.60 31.10 8.24
N SER A 820 25.11 31.25 9.46
CA SER A 820 26.21 30.45 10.01
C SER A 820 25.78 29.17 10.74
N LEU A 821 24.47 28.94 10.89
CA LEU A 821 23.93 27.86 11.69
C LEU A 821 24.17 26.50 11.03
N VAL A 822 24.93 25.64 11.72
CA VAL A 822 25.07 24.21 11.41
C VAL A 822 24.18 23.43 12.37
N GLN A 823 23.39 22.51 11.82
CA GLN A 823 22.56 21.58 12.59
C GLN A 823 23.17 20.19 12.45
N GLU A 824 23.43 19.54 13.57
CA GLU A 824 24.18 18.28 13.64
C GLU A 824 23.19 17.11 13.80
N VAL A 825 23.32 16.09 12.94
CA VAL A 825 22.69 14.79 13.18
C VAL A 825 23.48 14.09 14.29
N GLY A 826 22.82 13.29 15.13
CA GLY A 826 23.44 12.59 16.26
C GLY A 826 24.40 11.45 15.87
N GLU A 827 24.45 10.38 16.66
CA GLU A 827 25.32 9.22 16.37
C GLU A 827 24.81 8.37 15.18
N GLY A 828 24.98 8.87 13.95
CA GLY A 828 24.68 8.17 12.70
C GLY A 828 24.35 9.12 11.55
N ASP A 829 24.40 8.62 10.31
CA ASP A 829 23.97 9.37 9.13
C ASP A 829 22.44 9.23 8.95
N ASP A 830 21.71 10.35 9.04
CA ASP A 830 20.27 10.45 8.71
C ASP A 830 20.04 11.63 7.74
N GLU A 831 20.07 11.32 6.44
CA GLU A 831 19.89 12.29 5.36
C GLU A 831 18.51 12.98 5.42
N ILE A 832 17.46 12.25 5.80
CA ILE A 832 16.08 12.76 5.80
C ILE A 832 15.90 13.76 6.93
N LEU A 833 16.41 13.46 8.12
CA LEU A 833 16.39 14.38 9.26
C LEU A 833 17.19 15.65 8.96
N ALA A 834 18.33 15.53 8.27
CA ALA A 834 19.12 16.68 7.82
C ALA A 834 18.39 17.55 6.79
N LEU A 835 17.71 16.95 5.80
CA LEU A 835 16.91 17.67 4.80
C LEU A 835 15.73 18.44 5.44
N VAL A 836 15.03 17.81 6.41
CA VAL A 836 13.96 18.47 7.18
C VAL A 836 14.50 19.63 8.01
N ALA A 837 15.66 19.46 8.64
CA ALA A 837 16.30 20.51 9.43
C ALA A 837 16.73 21.71 8.55
N ASP A 838 17.29 21.48 7.36
CA ASP A 838 17.64 22.57 6.43
C ASP A 838 16.40 23.27 5.86
N ALA A 839 15.33 22.54 5.56
CA ALA A 839 14.04 23.13 5.19
C ALA A 839 13.50 24.06 6.29
N LYS A 840 13.62 23.69 7.57
CA LYS A 840 13.31 24.58 8.72
C LYS A 840 14.26 25.79 8.80
N ARG A 841 15.56 25.63 8.54
CA ARG A 841 16.52 26.75 8.52
C ARG A 841 16.22 27.76 7.41
N LEU A 842 15.91 27.28 6.20
CA LEU A 842 15.52 28.14 5.07
C LEU A 842 14.19 28.86 5.31
N ALA A 843 13.20 28.17 5.90
CA ALA A 843 11.95 28.80 6.31
C ALA A 843 12.15 29.84 7.43
N ALA A 844 13.13 29.66 8.32
CA ALA A 844 13.53 30.68 9.30
C ALA A 844 14.14 31.94 8.67
N MET A 845 14.99 31.77 7.64
CA MET A 845 15.49 32.91 6.86
C MET A 845 14.34 33.66 6.18
N LEU A 846 13.46 32.94 5.48
CA LEU A 846 12.28 33.52 4.83
C LEU A 846 11.39 34.29 5.83
N TYR A 847 11.03 33.67 6.95
CA TYR A 847 10.23 34.28 8.00
C TYR A 847 10.92 35.51 8.62
N LEU A 848 12.25 35.49 8.83
CA LEU A 848 13.01 36.67 9.30
C LEU A 848 12.83 37.86 8.36
N HIS A 849 12.95 37.67 7.05
CA HIS A 849 12.79 38.77 6.09
C HIS A 849 11.35 39.29 6.04
N CYS A 850 10.34 38.44 6.16
CA CYS A 850 8.94 38.86 6.18
C CYS A 850 8.61 39.60 7.48
N ALA A 851 8.92 38.99 8.63
CA ALA A 851 8.60 39.51 9.96
C ALA A 851 9.37 40.79 10.31
N LEU A 852 10.71 40.80 10.19
CA LEU A 852 11.55 41.92 10.65
C LEU A 852 11.73 42.99 9.57
N TYR A 853 12.07 42.60 8.35
CA TYR A 853 12.33 43.56 7.27
C TYR A 853 11.06 43.96 6.51
N GLY A 854 9.98 43.16 6.56
CA GLY A 854 8.73 43.46 5.83
C GLY A 854 8.82 43.16 4.35
N ALA A 855 9.68 42.22 3.94
CA ALA A 855 9.61 41.64 2.62
C ALA A 855 8.25 40.95 2.43
N GLY A 856 7.68 41.03 1.23
CA GLY A 856 6.48 40.28 0.84
C GLY A 856 6.72 39.39 -0.37
N PRO A 857 5.70 38.66 -0.85
CA PRO A 857 5.84 37.58 -1.84
C PRO A 857 6.55 37.97 -3.15
N THR A 858 6.34 39.20 -3.62
CA THR A 858 6.95 39.71 -4.87
C THR A 858 8.45 40.01 -4.74
N THR A 859 9.02 39.96 -3.53
CA THR A 859 10.43 40.31 -3.28
C THR A 859 11.35 39.23 -3.87
N PRO A 860 12.37 39.57 -4.69
CA PRO A 860 13.23 38.56 -5.35
C PRO A 860 13.90 37.58 -4.39
N LEU A 861 14.26 38.03 -3.18
CA LEU A 861 14.84 37.19 -2.13
C LEU A 861 13.82 36.21 -1.54
N VAL A 862 12.58 36.65 -1.30
CA VAL A 862 11.47 35.80 -0.86
C VAL A 862 11.20 34.70 -1.88
N LYS A 863 11.07 35.06 -3.17
CA LYS A 863 10.94 34.08 -4.26
C LYS A 863 12.07 33.05 -4.30
N SER A 864 13.31 33.48 -4.01
CA SER A 864 14.47 32.60 -3.96
C SER A 864 14.36 31.57 -2.83
N TYR A 865 13.99 31.99 -1.63
CA TYR A 865 13.79 31.07 -0.50
C TYR A 865 12.59 30.14 -0.72
N VAL A 866 11.45 30.66 -1.19
CA VAL A 866 10.26 29.85 -1.52
C VAL A 866 10.61 28.76 -2.55
N ARG A 867 11.36 29.09 -3.61
CA ARG A 867 11.85 28.09 -4.59
C ARG A 867 12.81 27.06 -3.99
N GLN A 868 13.67 27.44 -3.05
CA GLN A 868 14.57 26.51 -2.37
C GLN A 868 13.82 25.56 -1.42
N ILE A 869 12.90 26.10 -0.61
CA ILE A 869 12.08 25.29 0.30
C ILE A 869 11.21 24.32 -0.50
N LEU A 870 10.51 24.79 -1.55
CA LEU A 870 9.65 23.92 -2.35
C LEU A 870 10.42 22.89 -3.19
N ARG A 871 11.73 23.07 -3.42
CA ARG A 871 12.61 22.01 -3.97
C ARG A 871 12.84 20.89 -2.96
N LEU A 872 13.22 21.24 -1.73
CA LEU A 872 13.40 20.25 -0.66
C LEU A 872 12.08 19.51 -0.35
N ILE A 873 10.96 20.23 -0.31
CA ILE A 873 9.63 19.64 -0.13
C ILE A 873 9.24 18.75 -1.30
N SER A 874 9.65 19.05 -2.54
CA SER A 874 9.40 18.15 -3.69
C SER A 874 10.21 16.85 -3.56
N ASP A 875 11.50 16.93 -3.20
CA ASP A 875 12.33 15.74 -2.98
C ASP A 875 11.78 14.85 -1.84
N LEU A 876 11.39 15.47 -0.72
CA LEU A 876 10.75 14.76 0.40
C LEU A 876 9.37 14.18 0.03
N LEU A 877 8.61 14.85 -0.86
CA LEU A 877 7.33 14.35 -1.39
C LEU A 877 7.54 13.14 -2.30
N ASP A 878 8.51 13.20 -3.22
CA ASP A 878 8.85 12.11 -4.13
C ASP A 878 9.36 10.87 -3.35
N ARG A 879 10.08 11.10 -2.25
CA ARG A 879 10.49 10.06 -1.28
C ARG A 879 9.37 9.61 -0.32
N LYS A 880 8.19 10.26 -0.31
CA LYS A 880 7.04 10.00 0.58
C LYS A 880 7.32 10.24 2.09
N LEU A 881 8.25 11.12 2.42
CA LEU A 881 8.74 11.36 3.80
C LEU A 881 8.52 12.82 4.24
N LEU A 882 7.25 13.17 4.48
CA LEU A 882 6.82 14.52 4.85
C LEU A 882 6.44 14.66 6.35
N VAL A 883 7.20 14.01 7.23
CA VAL A 883 7.06 14.20 8.69
C VAL A 883 7.84 15.44 9.13
N ASN A 884 7.34 16.16 10.15
CA ASN A 884 7.93 17.39 10.70
C ASN A 884 8.07 18.59 9.73
N VAL A 885 7.52 18.55 8.51
CA VAL A 885 7.63 19.66 7.52
C VAL A 885 6.44 20.64 7.48
N THR A 886 5.48 20.53 8.40
CA THR A 886 4.26 21.37 8.43
C THR A 886 4.56 22.86 8.40
N TRP A 887 5.52 23.34 9.21
CA TRP A 887 5.91 24.75 9.21
C TRP A 887 6.65 25.21 7.95
N PRO A 888 7.71 24.54 7.44
CA PRO A 888 8.31 24.89 6.15
C PRO A 888 7.32 24.97 4.98
N VAL A 889 6.40 23.99 4.89
CA VAL A 889 5.34 24.00 3.87
C VAL A 889 4.42 25.21 4.05
N PHE A 890 3.99 25.51 5.28
CA PHE A 890 3.15 26.67 5.58
C PHE A 890 3.85 27.98 5.23
N VAL A 891 5.08 28.22 5.70
CA VAL A 891 5.84 29.47 5.47
C VAL A 891 6.07 29.69 3.97
N ALA A 892 6.45 28.66 3.22
CA ALA A 892 6.61 28.77 1.78
C ALA A 892 5.28 29.00 1.06
N ALA A 893 4.21 28.31 1.47
CA ALA A 893 2.87 28.46 0.88
C ALA A 893 2.28 29.86 1.09
N VAL A 894 2.42 30.42 2.29
CA VAL A 894 1.93 31.78 2.59
C VAL A 894 2.84 32.89 2.06
N GLU A 895 3.98 32.59 1.43
CA GLU A 895 4.84 33.58 0.76
C GLU A 895 5.03 33.32 -0.75
N LEU A 896 4.23 32.42 -1.33
CA LEU A 896 4.12 32.27 -2.79
C LEU A 896 3.64 33.57 -3.44
N ASP A 897 4.33 33.98 -4.52
CA ASP A 897 3.93 35.14 -5.32
C ASP A 897 2.74 34.76 -6.22
N PRO A 898 1.55 35.36 -6.04
CA PRO A 898 0.36 35.07 -6.85
C PRO A 898 0.49 35.45 -8.33
N SER A 899 1.58 36.13 -8.74
CA SER A 899 1.88 36.48 -10.13
C SER A 899 3.01 35.64 -10.76
N ASP A 900 3.66 34.76 -10.00
CA ASP A 900 4.85 33.98 -10.40
C ASP A 900 4.80 32.57 -9.79
N ASP A 901 3.68 31.87 -10.04
CA ASP A 901 3.38 30.52 -9.52
C ASP A 901 4.14 29.39 -10.27
N GLU A 902 4.83 29.66 -11.38
CA GLU A 902 5.63 28.67 -12.13
C GLU A 902 7.06 28.60 -11.57
N LEU A 903 7.44 27.48 -10.95
CA LEU A 903 8.71 27.36 -10.23
C LEU A 903 9.77 26.49 -10.94
N PHE A 904 9.34 25.61 -11.84
CA PHE A 904 10.17 24.58 -12.47
C PHE A 904 10.02 24.59 -14.00
N PRO A 905 10.85 25.34 -14.74
CA PRO A 905 10.76 25.40 -16.20
C PRO A 905 11.38 24.19 -16.93
N ASP A 906 12.35 23.50 -16.33
CA ASP A 906 13.19 22.50 -17.02
C ASP A 906 13.18 21.11 -16.36
N SER A 907 12.25 20.24 -16.80
CA SER A 907 12.49 18.80 -16.92
C SER A 907 11.49 18.19 -17.90
N ALA A 908 11.75 16.99 -18.44
CA ALA A 908 10.86 16.33 -19.42
C ALA A 908 9.53 15.82 -18.83
N THR A 909 9.26 16.08 -17.55
CA THR A 909 8.05 15.71 -16.81
C THR A 909 7.52 16.93 -16.04
N GLU A 910 6.43 17.51 -16.56
CA GLU A 910 5.56 18.55 -15.99
C GLU A 910 6.20 19.77 -15.31
N SER A 911 5.99 20.96 -15.90
CA SER A 911 6.28 22.25 -15.26
C SER A 911 5.43 22.45 -13.99
N GLY A 912 6.04 22.28 -12.82
CA GLY A 912 5.36 22.31 -11.53
C GLY A 912 4.99 23.72 -11.06
N SER A 913 3.69 23.96 -10.87
CA SER A 913 3.19 25.13 -10.14
C SER A 913 3.45 25.01 -8.64
N GLY A 914 3.88 26.10 -7.99
CA GLY A 914 4.15 26.16 -6.55
C GLY A 914 2.94 25.81 -5.70
N ARG A 915 1.76 26.35 -6.02
CA ARG A 915 0.49 26.00 -5.35
C ARG A 915 0.16 24.51 -5.51
N ALA A 916 0.40 23.93 -6.69
CA ALA A 916 0.15 22.51 -6.94
C ALA A 916 1.13 21.59 -6.21
N ILE A 917 2.37 22.03 -5.94
CA ILE A 917 3.32 21.30 -5.07
C ILE A 917 2.80 21.35 -3.63
N VAL A 918 2.50 22.54 -3.10
CA VAL A 918 1.96 22.70 -1.75
C VAL A 918 0.71 21.85 -1.51
N LEU A 919 -0.27 21.87 -2.43
CA LEU A 919 -1.51 21.09 -2.27
C LEU A 919 -1.26 19.56 -2.33
N ARG A 920 -0.30 19.09 -3.13
CA ARG A 920 0.13 17.67 -3.16
C ARG A 920 0.86 17.27 -1.88
N SER A 921 1.76 18.12 -1.37
CA SER A 921 2.43 17.91 -0.09
C SER A 921 1.43 17.83 1.06
N LEU A 922 0.49 18.78 1.15
CA LEU A 922 -0.57 18.75 2.17
C LEU A 922 -1.46 17.50 2.05
N ALA A 923 -1.82 17.06 0.83
CA ALA A 923 -2.57 15.83 0.66
C ALA A 923 -1.80 14.60 1.19
N THR A 924 -0.51 14.48 0.86
CA THR A 924 0.34 13.37 1.33
C THR A 924 0.58 13.44 2.85
N MET A 925 0.77 14.65 3.39
CA MET A 925 0.95 14.89 4.83
C MET A 925 -0.27 14.53 5.66
N ALA A 926 -1.47 14.50 5.07
CA ALA A 926 -2.68 14.12 5.79
C ALA A 926 -2.52 12.70 6.38
N ASP A 927 -2.01 11.73 5.61
CA ASP A 927 -1.91 10.34 6.05
C ASP A 927 -0.57 10.01 6.74
N SER A 928 0.45 10.87 6.55
CA SER A 928 1.80 10.66 7.10
C SER A 928 2.12 11.45 8.37
N THR A 929 1.27 12.37 8.83
CA THR A 929 1.56 13.24 10.00
C THR A 929 0.45 13.25 11.05
N ILE A 930 0.80 13.64 12.28
CA ILE A 930 -0.16 13.91 13.36
C ILE A 930 -0.67 15.36 13.40
N SER A 931 -0.25 16.22 12.46
CA SER A 931 -0.74 17.61 12.37
C SER A 931 -2.16 17.66 11.78
N ASN A 932 -2.98 18.63 12.18
CA ASN A 932 -4.27 18.85 11.50
C ASN A 932 -4.05 19.57 10.16
N ILE A 933 -3.83 18.77 9.11
CA ILE A 933 -3.55 19.27 7.77
C ILE A 933 -4.78 19.89 7.10
N ALA A 934 -6.01 19.48 7.47
CA ALA A 934 -7.24 20.10 6.97
C ALA A 934 -7.32 21.59 7.33
N ARG A 935 -7.11 21.95 8.61
CA ARG A 935 -7.02 23.35 9.06
C ARG A 935 -5.88 24.09 8.36
N THR A 936 -4.72 23.45 8.21
CA THR A 936 -3.54 24.03 7.55
C THR A 936 -3.83 24.38 6.09
N ARG A 937 -4.44 23.46 5.35
CA ARG A 937 -4.91 23.64 3.97
C ARG A 937 -5.96 24.73 3.85
N ALA A 938 -6.95 24.76 4.76
CA ALA A 938 -8.02 25.75 4.75
C ALA A 938 -7.48 27.18 4.94
N VAL A 939 -6.52 27.38 5.85
CA VAL A 939 -5.89 28.69 6.08
C VAL A 939 -5.02 29.12 4.90
N ILE A 940 -4.20 28.22 4.34
CA ILE A 940 -3.40 28.50 3.13
C ILE A 940 -4.30 28.86 1.94
N THR A 941 -5.36 28.07 1.71
CA THR A 941 -6.32 28.29 0.64
C THR A 941 -7.05 29.62 0.80
N LYS A 942 -7.48 29.95 2.02
CA LYS A 942 -8.12 31.23 2.35
C LYS A 942 -7.19 32.42 2.09
N LEU A 943 -5.91 32.28 2.45
CA LEU A 943 -4.90 33.30 2.21
C LEU A 943 -4.72 33.59 0.71
N TRP A 944 -4.56 32.54 -0.10
CA TRP A 944 -4.44 32.68 -1.56
C TRP A 944 -5.69 33.33 -2.17
N GLN A 945 -6.90 32.88 -1.81
CA GLN A 945 -8.16 33.52 -2.23
C GLN A 945 -8.19 35.02 -1.89
N THR A 946 -7.71 35.39 -0.70
CA THR A 946 -7.72 36.78 -0.22
C THR A 946 -6.74 37.64 -1.02
N ARG A 947 -5.50 37.18 -1.21
CA ARG A 947 -4.49 37.89 -2.03
C ARG A 947 -4.91 38.00 -3.49
N ASP A 948 -5.41 36.93 -4.10
CA ASP A 948 -5.91 36.93 -5.47
C ASP A 948 -7.08 37.92 -5.64
N SER A 949 -7.94 38.06 -4.63
CA SER A 949 -9.04 39.03 -4.60
C SER A 949 -8.53 40.48 -4.52
N ASP A 950 -7.48 40.75 -3.73
CA ASP A 950 -6.95 42.09 -3.54
C ASP A 950 -6.11 42.57 -4.73
N LEU A 951 -5.43 41.66 -5.45
CA LEU A 951 -4.83 41.94 -6.76
C LEU A 951 -5.86 42.48 -7.77
N ILE A 952 -7.08 41.92 -7.77
CA ILE A 952 -8.18 42.34 -8.66
C ILE A 952 -8.74 43.70 -8.24
N LYS A 953 -8.80 43.99 -6.93
CA LYS A 953 -9.31 45.26 -6.39
C LYS A 953 -8.33 46.42 -6.50
N GLY A 954 -7.02 46.15 -6.59
CA GLY A 954 -5.98 47.18 -6.65
C GLY A 954 -5.88 47.99 -5.35
N THR A 955 -6.10 47.35 -4.20
CA THR A 955 -6.12 48.00 -2.88
C THR A 955 -4.73 48.54 -2.51
N ALA A 956 -4.65 49.86 -2.25
CA ALA A 956 -3.43 50.48 -1.76
C ALA A 956 -3.14 50.03 -0.32
N LEU A 957 -1.98 49.41 -0.10
CA LEU A 957 -1.46 49.02 1.22
C LEU A 957 -1.57 50.18 2.22
N GLN A 958 -2.28 49.96 3.32
CA GLN A 958 -2.23 50.89 4.45
C GLN A 958 -0.87 50.74 5.16
N ASN A 959 -0.07 51.81 5.13
CA ASN A 959 1.36 51.90 5.51
C ASN A 959 1.75 51.54 6.98
N GLN A 960 0.98 50.73 7.71
CA GLN A 960 1.21 50.43 9.13
C GLN A 960 1.43 48.94 9.45
N CYS A 961 1.28 48.05 8.47
CA CYS A 961 1.28 46.60 8.64
C CYS A 961 2.20 45.97 7.59
N ASN A 962 3.01 44.96 7.94
CA ASN A 962 3.65 44.13 6.90
C ASN A 962 2.65 43.12 6.30
N ASP A 963 3.03 42.48 5.20
CA ASP A 963 2.18 41.51 4.48
C ASP A 963 1.74 40.35 5.40
N TRP A 964 2.69 39.78 6.15
CA TRP A 964 2.45 38.70 7.11
C TRP A 964 1.41 39.05 8.19
N GLU A 965 1.56 40.20 8.84
CA GLU A 965 0.62 40.70 9.85
C GLU A 965 -0.77 41.03 9.25
N TRP A 966 -0.84 41.36 7.95
CA TRP A 966 -2.08 41.72 7.27
C TRP A 966 -2.84 40.49 6.74
N HIS A 967 -2.16 39.55 6.08
CA HIS A 967 -2.77 38.39 5.44
C HIS A 967 -2.71 37.10 6.29
N VAL A 968 -1.64 36.84 7.05
CA VAL A 968 -1.43 35.56 7.76
C VAL A 968 -2.01 35.57 9.17
N VAL A 969 -1.72 36.61 9.96
CA VAL A 969 -2.09 36.65 11.39
C VAL A 969 -3.61 36.57 11.65
N PRO A 970 -4.51 37.24 10.89
CA PRO A 970 -5.95 37.23 11.20
C PRO A 970 -6.60 35.84 11.07
N ILE A 971 -6.16 35.04 10.11
CA ILE A 971 -6.78 33.74 9.74
C ILE A 971 -6.06 32.53 10.34
N SER A 972 -4.84 32.69 10.85
CA SER A 972 -4.03 31.60 11.43
C SER A 972 -4.18 31.43 12.95
N ASN A 973 -5.21 32.05 13.54
CA ASN A 973 -5.42 32.08 14.98
C ASN A 973 -5.48 30.66 15.61
N ALA A 974 -4.60 30.45 16.60
CA ALA A 974 -4.46 29.20 17.35
C ALA A 974 -4.13 27.96 16.49
N MET A 975 -3.52 28.11 15.32
CA MET A 975 -2.88 26.97 14.66
C MET A 975 -1.65 26.51 15.42
N SER A 976 -1.47 25.20 15.55
CA SER A 976 -0.15 24.59 15.77
C SER A 976 0.46 24.26 14.41
N LEU A 977 1.74 24.59 14.25
CA LEU A 977 2.56 24.30 13.06
C LEU A 977 3.82 23.49 13.41
N ALA A 978 3.94 23.01 14.65
CA ALA A 978 5.13 22.34 15.19
C ALA A 978 5.60 21.16 14.31
#